data_AF-A0A1I1AVF5-F1
#
_entry.id   AF-A0A1I1AVF5-F1
#
_cell.length_a   1.000
_cell.length_b   1.000
_cell.length_c   1.000
_cell.angle_alpha   90.00
_cell.angle_beta   90.00
_cell.angle_gamma   90.00
#
_symmetry.space_group_name_H-M   'P 1'
#
loop_
_entity.id
_entity.type
_entity.pdbx_description
1 polymer ?
#
loop_
_entity_poly.entity_id
_entity_poly.type
_entity_poly.pdbx_seq_one_letter_code
_entity_poly.pdbx_strand_id
1 'polypeptide(L)'
;MIFKFSKIKYAFLIFALFFVGYFSTSVHAAENSIEKVEVMDSKTAVPCKKISDNVYVTDGITSSSSYRFRVYVTDSQRYIVTSASCSIDNTVKISLDDQTSNMWGILFQSSGPAFQSKGAQTFYFDIQDTQTQKTESFILISKNKDTLERGEACVTNPGAELLDSSKNSLEEARTDAENSVPQVKELDDFKESKVYLRFTRPHEEYTVFTSKTLPKWMLPDNNFFRINGSQKVQFNSSDTGKNDIVSAPIYLKKGINVIEAYSETDYGSYLGELTGSDDYELGKFYADTAVIDEFVWIINYTGEESQPVLSNNAEIKDIHAFNYVYKYLDNPADFTTSVDADKDEYSINLPENMKYPYLLLQIRTEDEAAKVSLPEDMVKSLYGSIYSIEVSPGQTKEIPVTLTAENGDTKVHNIKLNWLSSKCNIEDISIENGKLEGSLNSEDTSYYVESLGNGDIVYRIKVSEGAKASLNGKEGTKEGDYWIFNAKASDSYTNIVVTAYDGTNKKIYTFVNKTLGNYFGISDNTKAKAKELLNKTDWYTTESNLAQASYWDVFMRAAAGLSFDNTKIYNITKARIDRKIPAKTYGFLILDLVISGENPYDFNGSNYVELLEKCDEKYEHKSFGSNEADIWTYIALKAAGAQSDYPYMNDLLNRVKFFAMNSSGDIELRSLAWAVLGDDLSEKQKIYLIEEVRDKYLSDKEDMAGLFTYYDEVKYVTSSCHVAVMEGLNAIGFDVEKYQFDQSHSPLNTLKSLFYSEGEWLNKVGGSVDEKKIIISLCDIANGGSIYNKYAPTKEDLNKLIEIATPLLETASKTGQENLKAAYDEAVKVKDLESGFGKEYYNLYSAIAAIDPSKVSKPNARMCSDADSEKIDAVIELINNLKEEYTLEDLENKDAYNEALEAYNNLGQTYYKSYVTNVEKLYKTGDIYEDLQTAKEVSNLINELPEKVSLENKEAVENVQKAYEKLGELKKYISGDTLDKYTKAVMVIKTALLAEKINALCDVEKITLNDKETVENLKKEFEALTKEEQDYLKENNADLVKKLEDAQAAIKKLEEAANAIKKGDKILVGSFRYQVTNVSTKNATVKFIGAKTTALTNITIPAAIKYKDKTFKVTEIADASCKNYGKLKSIVIGTNVTTIGKNAFYACKNLT
;
A
#
# COMPACT_ATOMS: atom_id res chain seq x y z
N MET A 1 -12.74 18.05 -59.71
CA MET A 1 -12.17 19.39 -59.49
C MET A 1 -10.67 19.21 -59.24
N ILE A 2 -9.84 19.73 -60.16
CA ILE A 2 -8.47 20.30 -60.04
C ILE A 2 -7.50 19.69 -59.00
N PHE A 3 -6.28 19.19 -59.29
CA PHE A 3 -5.60 18.75 -60.52
C PHE A 3 -4.41 17.83 -60.13
N LYS A 4 -4.46 16.58 -60.62
CA LYS A 4 -3.44 15.65 -61.14
C LYS A 4 -2.04 15.46 -60.51
N PHE A 5 -1.84 14.21 -60.07
CA PHE A 5 -0.65 13.37 -60.29
C PHE A 5 -0.35 13.15 -61.79
N SER A 6 0.94 13.06 -62.18
CA SER A 6 1.38 12.16 -63.27
C SER A 6 2.87 11.79 -63.22
N LYS A 7 3.09 10.47 -63.32
CA LYS A 7 4.28 9.70 -63.70
C LYS A 7 5.08 10.28 -64.88
N ILE A 8 6.36 9.90 -65.04
CA ILE A 8 6.91 9.05 -66.13
C ILE A 8 8.45 8.98 -66.12
N LYS A 9 8.94 7.80 -66.53
CA LYS A 9 10.32 7.33 -66.74
C LYS A 9 10.96 7.81 -68.06
N TYR A 10 12.28 7.62 -68.14
CA TYR A 10 13.14 7.41 -69.34
C TYR A 10 13.41 8.64 -70.22
N ALA A 11 14.68 8.92 -70.59
CA ALA A 11 15.43 8.26 -71.67
C ALA A 11 16.61 9.11 -72.22
N PHE A 12 17.52 8.41 -72.93
CA PHE A 12 18.51 8.85 -73.94
C PHE A 12 19.84 9.47 -73.47
N LEU A 13 21.02 8.81 -73.57
CA LEU A 13 21.76 8.17 -74.69
C LEU A 13 22.50 9.18 -75.60
N ILE A 14 23.84 9.15 -75.51
CA ILE A 14 24.90 9.24 -76.55
C ILE A 14 24.84 10.36 -77.60
N PHE A 15 25.93 11.15 -77.71
CA PHE A 15 26.74 11.43 -78.94
C PHE A 15 27.79 12.50 -78.56
N ALA A 16 29.07 12.17 -78.32
CA ALA A 16 30.13 11.77 -79.25
C ALA A 16 30.74 12.91 -80.09
N LEU A 17 32.04 13.12 -79.82
CA LEU A 17 33.14 13.41 -80.74
C LEU A 17 33.34 14.85 -81.26
N PHE A 18 34.58 15.32 -81.05
CA PHE A 18 35.54 15.97 -81.97
C PHE A 18 36.32 17.06 -81.19
N PHE A 19 37.65 17.15 -81.15
CA PHE A 19 38.74 16.40 -81.76
C PHE A 19 40.07 16.93 -81.14
N VAL A 20 41.06 16.05 -80.96
CA VAL A 20 42.53 16.24 -81.16
C VAL A 20 43.25 17.38 -80.42
N GLY A 21 44.33 17.18 -79.68
CA GLY A 21 45.30 16.08 -79.61
C GLY A 21 46.73 16.65 -79.63
N TYR A 22 47.68 16.01 -78.93
CA TYR A 22 48.99 15.62 -79.48
C TYR A 22 49.75 14.74 -78.48
N PHE A 23 50.43 13.75 -79.05
CA PHE A 23 50.92 12.48 -78.50
C PHE A 23 52.34 12.53 -77.92
N SER A 24 52.65 11.61 -77.00
CA SER A 24 53.52 10.46 -77.31
C SER A 24 53.40 9.37 -76.24
N THR A 25 53.21 8.14 -76.70
CA THR A 25 53.21 6.88 -75.95
C THR A 25 54.60 6.24 -75.98
N SER A 26 54.97 5.54 -74.90
CA SER A 26 55.83 4.34 -74.88
C SER A 26 55.57 3.63 -73.55
N VAL A 27 54.74 2.59 -73.50
CA VAL A 27 55.11 1.15 -73.49
C VAL A 27 55.67 0.66 -72.14
N HIS A 28 54.78 -0.06 -71.42
CA HIS A 28 54.97 -1.24 -70.56
C HIS A 28 56.12 -1.30 -69.55
N ALA A 29 55.76 -1.47 -68.27
CA ALA A 29 56.34 -2.52 -67.43
C ALA A 29 55.25 -3.12 -66.54
N ALA A 30 55.29 -4.45 -66.46
CA ALA A 30 54.24 -5.35 -66.03
C ALA A 30 53.78 -5.20 -64.58
N GLU A 31 52.47 -5.43 -64.41
CA GLU A 31 51.88 -6.06 -63.23
C GLU A 31 52.77 -7.21 -62.74
N ASN A 32 53.24 -7.15 -61.50
CA ASN A 32 53.50 -8.37 -60.74
C ASN A 32 52.41 -8.45 -59.69
N SER A 33 51.27 -9.03 -60.08
CA SER A 33 50.34 -9.58 -59.11
C SER A 33 51.14 -10.51 -58.18
N ILE A 34 51.05 -10.32 -56.86
CA ILE A 34 51.58 -11.29 -55.91
C ILE A 34 50.82 -12.59 -56.18
N GLU A 35 51.46 -13.54 -56.88
CA GLU A 35 50.84 -14.83 -57.18
C GLU A 35 50.51 -15.51 -55.85
N LYS A 36 49.21 -15.76 -55.62
CA LYS A 36 48.79 -16.76 -54.64
C LYS A 36 49.25 -18.11 -55.20
N VAL A 37 50.24 -18.70 -54.55
CA VAL A 37 50.78 -20.00 -54.91
C VAL A 37 50.27 -21.01 -53.89
N GLU A 38 49.64 -22.07 -54.36
CA GLU A 38 49.38 -23.24 -53.53
C GLU A 38 50.67 -24.05 -53.41
N VAL A 39 51.29 -24.01 -52.24
CA VAL A 39 52.42 -24.89 -51.95
C VAL A 39 51.83 -26.23 -51.53
N MET A 40 52.00 -27.25 -52.37
CA MET A 40 51.52 -28.60 -52.11
C MET A 40 52.51 -29.34 -51.20
N ASP A 41 52.04 -29.72 -50.01
CA ASP A 41 52.81 -30.58 -49.12
C ASP A 41 51.93 -31.69 -48.51
N SER A 42 52.47 -32.90 -48.43
CA SER A 42 51.92 -34.07 -47.72
C SER A 42 50.39 -34.29 -47.82
N LYS A 43 49.81 -34.04 -49.01
CA LYS A 43 48.37 -34.15 -49.41
C LYS A 43 47.44 -32.99 -49.02
N THR A 44 47.96 -31.85 -48.57
CA THR A 44 47.14 -30.65 -48.29
C THR A 44 47.73 -29.44 -49.00
N ALA A 45 46.92 -28.74 -49.80
CA ALA A 45 47.33 -27.50 -50.44
C ALA A 45 47.30 -26.37 -49.41
N VAL A 46 48.43 -25.66 -49.24
CA VAL A 46 48.51 -24.49 -48.35
C VAL A 46 48.60 -23.23 -49.21
N PRO A 47 47.65 -22.30 -49.12
CA PRO A 47 47.73 -21.04 -49.84
C PRO A 47 48.80 -20.14 -49.23
N CYS A 48 49.77 -19.74 -50.06
CA CYS A 48 50.89 -18.87 -49.68
C CYS A 48 50.99 -17.67 -50.64
N LYS A 49 51.66 -16.61 -50.17
CA LYS A 49 52.11 -15.47 -50.98
C LYS A 49 53.62 -15.56 -51.19
N LYS A 50 54.07 -15.43 -52.44
CA LYS A 50 55.50 -15.35 -52.76
C LYS A 50 56.06 -13.99 -52.36
N ILE A 51 57.17 -14.00 -51.62
CA ILE A 51 57.83 -12.80 -51.08
C ILE A 51 59.11 -12.48 -51.85
N SER A 52 59.92 -13.50 -52.12
CA SER A 52 61.11 -13.44 -52.94
C SER A 52 61.24 -14.75 -53.71
N ASP A 53 62.25 -14.89 -54.57
CA ASP A 53 62.43 -16.13 -55.35
C ASP A 53 62.57 -17.39 -54.48
N ASN A 54 62.95 -17.22 -53.21
CA ASN A 54 63.22 -18.33 -52.30
C ASN A 54 62.35 -18.34 -51.03
N VAL A 55 61.40 -17.41 -50.89
CA VAL A 55 60.64 -17.20 -49.64
C VAL A 55 59.16 -16.96 -49.94
N TYR A 56 58.29 -17.63 -49.19
CA TYR A 56 56.84 -17.59 -49.29
C TYR A 56 56.23 -17.55 -47.88
N VAL A 57 55.07 -16.91 -47.67
CA VAL A 57 54.40 -16.84 -46.37
C VAL A 57 52.93 -17.19 -46.47
N THR A 58 52.40 -17.89 -45.47
CA THR A 58 50.97 -18.25 -45.37
C THR A 58 50.14 -17.10 -44.80
N ASP A 59 48.86 -17.01 -45.17
CA ASP A 59 47.91 -16.17 -44.44
C ASP A 59 47.89 -16.61 -42.95
N GLY A 60 48.16 -15.69 -42.02
CA GLY A 60 48.30 -16.02 -40.59
C GLY A 60 47.00 -16.54 -39.98
N ILE A 61 47.09 -17.48 -39.04
CA ILE A 61 45.95 -17.92 -38.22
C ILE A 61 45.99 -17.15 -36.91
N THR A 62 44.95 -16.33 -36.69
CA THR A 62 44.73 -15.60 -35.44
C THR A 62 43.70 -16.35 -34.58
N SER A 63 44.11 -16.80 -33.40
CA SER A 63 43.19 -17.25 -32.35
C SER A 63 43.26 -16.27 -31.18
N SER A 64 42.25 -16.24 -30.31
CA SER A 64 42.17 -15.31 -29.16
C SER A 64 43.31 -15.42 -28.13
N SER A 65 44.21 -16.39 -28.27
CA SER A 65 45.31 -16.63 -27.33
C SER A 65 46.65 -17.03 -27.98
N SER A 66 46.77 -17.03 -29.31
CA SER A 66 48.04 -17.29 -30.01
C SER A 66 48.02 -16.82 -31.47
N TYR A 67 49.13 -16.22 -31.92
CA TYR A 67 49.33 -15.78 -33.31
C TYR A 67 50.34 -16.69 -34.00
N ARG A 68 49.96 -17.24 -35.16
CA ARG A 68 50.83 -18.11 -35.95
C ARG A 68 50.83 -17.69 -37.41
N PHE A 69 52.02 -17.48 -37.97
CA PHE A 69 52.21 -17.50 -39.42
C PHE A 69 53.35 -18.45 -39.77
N ARG A 70 53.38 -18.91 -41.02
CA ARG A 70 54.39 -19.85 -41.51
C ARG A 70 55.16 -19.21 -42.66
N VAL A 71 56.48 -19.40 -42.63
CA VAL A 71 57.41 -18.99 -43.68
C VAL A 71 57.91 -20.24 -44.38
N TYR A 72 57.57 -20.40 -45.65
CA TYR A 72 58.11 -21.44 -46.50
C TYR A 72 59.33 -20.93 -47.25
N VAL A 73 60.41 -21.70 -47.26
CA VAL A 73 61.65 -21.39 -47.99
C VAL A 73 61.93 -22.47 -49.02
N THR A 74 62.57 -22.13 -50.14
CA THR A 74 62.87 -23.11 -51.19
C THR A 74 63.90 -24.17 -50.76
N ASP A 75 64.77 -23.82 -49.81
CA ASP A 75 65.77 -24.69 -49.20
C ASP A 75 65.99 -24.28 -47.73
N SER A 76 65.49 -25.08 -46.78
CA SER A 76 65.58 -24.80 -45.34
C SER A 76 66.96 -25.06 -44.73
N GLN A 77 67.89 -25.70 -45.45
CA GLN A 77 69.28 -25.79 -45.00
C GLN A 77 70.07 -24.54 -45.36
N ARG A 78 69.67 -23.85 -46.44
CA ARG A 78 70.30 -22.60 -46.88
C ARG A 78 69.64 -21.36 -46.30
N TYR A 79 68.31 -21.28 -46.30
CA TYR A 79 67.59 -20.10 -45.84
C TYR A 79 66.90 -20.42 -44.51
N ILE A 80 67.35 -19.78 -43.43
CA ILE A 80 66.85 -20.03 -42.09
C ILE A 80 66.19 -18.76 -41.53
N VAL A 81 65.05 -18.92 -40.84
CA VAL A 81 64.44 -17.83 -40.08
C VAL A 81 65.22 -17.70 -38.77
N THR A 82 65.88 -16.56 -38.56
CA THR A 82 66.81 -16.35 -37.43
C THR A 82 66.20 -15.54 -36.30
N SER A 83 65.28 -14.64 -36.63
CA SER A 83 64.61 -13.78 -35.66
C SER A 83 63.17 -13.53 -36.12
N ALA A 84 62.29 -13.27 -35.15
CA ALA A 84 60.96 -12.76 -35.39
C ALA A 84 60.50 -11.97 -34.16
N SER A 85 59.75 -10.89 -34.38
CA SER A 85 59.13 -10.07 -33.35
C SER A 85 57.80 -9.50 -33.87
N CYS A 86 56.94 -9.00 -32.99
CA CYS A 86 55.71 -8.31 -33.37
C CYS A 86 55.45 -7.09 -32.50
N SER A 87 54.35 -6.36 -32.78
CA SER A 87 53.86 -5.20 -32.04
C SER A 87 53.50 -5.46 -30.58
N ILE A 88 53.20 -6.71 -30.25
CA ILE A 88 52.78 -7.15 -28.91
C ILE A 88 53.97 -7.84 -28.21
N ASP A 89 54.18 -7.57 -26.92
CA ASP A 89 55.25 -8.19 -26.12
C ASP A 89 54.95 -9.68 -25.86
N ASN A 90 55.23 -10.52 -26.86
CA ASN A 90 55.01 -11.95 -26.83
C ASN A 90 56.32 -12.72 -26.85
N THR A 91 56.35 -13.85 -26.14
CA THR A 91 57.40 -14.85 -26.33
C THR A 91 57.29 -15.46 -27.73
N VAL A 92 58.37 -15.37 -28.51
CA VAL A 92 58.42 -15.89 -29.88
C VAL A 92 59.09 -17.26 -29.91
N LYS A 93 58.41 -18.23 -30.51
CA LYS A 93 58.97 -19.54 -30.82
C LYS A 93 59.09 -19.69 -32.33
N ILE A 94 60.31 -19.82 -32.79
CA ILE A 94 60.66 -20.11 -34.19
C ILE A 94 61.10 -21.57 -34.25
N SER A 95 60.44 -22.37 -35.07
CA SER A 95 60.80 -23.78 -35.25
C SER A 95 60.52 -24.22 -36.67
N LEU A 96 61.42 -25.04 -37.23
CA LEU A 96 61.13 -25.78 -38.45
C LEU A 96 59.99 -26.78 -38.17
N ASP A 97 59.01 -26.88 -39.06
CA ASP A 97 57.87 -27.78 -38.91
C ASP A 97 58.33 -29.24 -39.04
N ASP A 98 58.04 -30.05 -38.03
CA ASP A 98 58.44 -31.46 -37.98
C ASP A 98 57.78 -32.31 -39.08
N GLN A 99 56.68 -31.83 -39.67
CA GLN A 99 55.93 -32.52 -40.73
C GLN A 99 56.29 -32.03 -42.15
N THR A 100 56.89 -30.84 -42.27
CA THR A 100 57.21 -30.22 -43.56
C THR A 100 58.62 -29.65 -43.58
N SER A 101 59.55 -30.30 -44.30
CA SER A 101 60.99 -30.01 -44.23
C SER A 101 61.42 -28.59 -44.63
N ASN A 102 60.57 -27.83 -45.32
CA ASN A 102 60.88 -26.52 -45.89
C ASN A 102 60.04 -25.37 -45.29
N MET A 103 59.34 -25.63 -44.19
CA MET A 103 58.40 -24.67 -43.58
C MET A 103 58.82 -24.33 -42.15
N TRP A 104 58.98 -23.04 -41.88
CA TRP A 104 59.25 -22.50 -40.55
C TRP A 104 57.94 -22.00 -39.94
N GLY A 105 57.57 -22.56 -38.78
CA GLY A 105 56.49 -22.06 -37.95
C GLY A 105 56.99 -20.96 -37.03
N ILE A 106 56.34 -19.79 -37.09
CA ILE A 106 56.57 -18.68 -36.16
C ILE A 106 55.33 -18.55 -35.29
N LEU A 107 55.50 -18.80 -33.99
CA LEU A 107 54.43 -18.79 -33.00
C LEU A 107 54.72 -17.74 -31.92
N PHE A 108 53.80 -16.79 -31.77
CA PHE A 108 53.82 -15.82 -30.68
C PHE A 108 52.87 -16.32 -29.58
N GLN A 109 53.42 -16.56 -28.39
CA GLN A 109 52.67 -16.99 -27.21
C GLN A 109 52.65 -15.85 -26.19
N SER A 110 51.45 -15.47 -25.71
CA SER A 110 51.29 -14.50 -24.63
C SER A 110 51.54 -15.17 -23.28
N SER A 111 52.29 -14.51 -22.39
CA SER A 111 52.54 -14.97 -21.01
C SER A 111 51.59 -14.35 -19.97
N GLY A 112 50.49 -13.70 -20.40
CA GLY A 112 49.54 -12.94 -19.55
C GLY A 112 48.06 -13.19 -19.90
N PRO A 113 47.10 -12.39 -19.37
CA PRO A 113 45.66 -12.52 -19.65
C PRO A 113 45.39 -12.51 -21.16
N ALA A 114 44.28 -13.13 -21.60
CA ALA A 114 44.00 -13.36 -23.02
C ALA A 114 43.93 -12.04 -23.81
N PHE A 115 45.02 -11.63 -24.46
CA PHE A 115 45.07 -10.40 -25.24
C PHE A 115 44.20 -10.53 -26.50
N GLN A 116 43.22 -9.63 -26.66
CA GLN A 116 42.50 -9.48 -27.92
C GLN A 116 43.01 -8.25 -28.68
N SER A 117 43.78 -8.46 -29.74
CA SER A 117 44.19 -7.37 -30.63
C SER A 117 43.11 -7.03 -31.67
N LYS A 118 42.80 -5.75 -31.84
CA LYS A 118 41.93 -5.23 -32.90
C LYS A 118 42.74 -4.30 -33.79
N GLY A 119 42.58 -4.43 -35.11
CA GLY A 119 43.34 -3.64 -36.10
C GLY A 119 44.40 -4.43 -36.87
N ALA A 120 45.33 -3.69 -37.50
CA ALA A 120 46.42 -4.26 -38.29
C ALA A 120 47.62 -4.56 -37.38
N GLN A 121 48.22 -5.75 -37.51
CA GLN A 121 49.37 -6.17 -36.72
C GLN A 121 50.64 -6.18 -37.55
N THR A 122 51.74 -5.71 -36.97
CA THR A 122 53.05 -5.70 -37.63
C THR A 122 53.96 -6.80 -37.06
N PHE A 123 54.53 -7.62 -37.95
CA PHE A 123 55.51 -8.66 -37.66
C PHE A 123 56.83 -8.36 -38.38
N TYR A 124 57.93 -8.42 -37.65
CA TYR A 124 59.28 -8.31 -38.18
C TYR A 124 59.92 -9.69 -38.14
N PHE A 125 60.58 -10.14 -39.21
CA PHE A 125 61.35 -11.38 -39.20
C PHE A 125 62.54 -11.33 -40.14
N ASP A 126 63.60 -12.05 -39.76
CA ASP A 126 64.86 -12.08 -40.48
C ASP A 126 65.11 -13.45 -41.09
N ILE A 127 65.45 -13.48 -42.38
CA ILE A 127 65.90 -14.69 -43.07
C ILE A 127 67.38 -14.54 -43.40
N GLN A 128 68.18 -15.50 -42.95
CA GLN A 128 69.60 -15.55 -43.24
C GLN A 128 69.89 -16.62 -44.29
N ASP A 129 70.65 -16.26 -45.32
CA ASP A 129 71.32 -17.24 -46.18
C ASP A 129 72.59 -17.72 -45.47
N THR A 130 72.57 -18.98 -45.01
CA THR A 130 73.65 -19.58 -44.23
C THR A 130 74.98 -19.68 -45.01
N GLN A 131 74.95 -19.65 -46.34
CA GLN A 131 76.14 -19.69 -47.17
C GLN A 131 76.80 -18.32 -47.32
N THR A 132 76.01 -17.25 -47.48
CA THR A 132 76.53 -15.89 -47.68
C THR A 132 76.59 -15.07 -46.40
N GLN A 133 75.96 -15.57 -45.32
CA GLN A 133 75.73 -14.86 -44.05
C GLN A 133 74.94 -13.56 -44.20
N LYS A 134 74.35 -13.30 -45.39
CA LYS A 134 73.51 -12.15 -45.64
C LYS A 134 72.15 -12.38 -45.00
N THR A 135 71.71 -11.43 -44.19
CA THR A 135 70.38 -11.41 -43.60
C THR A 135 69.51 -10.43 -44.37
N GLU A 136 68.28 -10.85 -44.68
CA GLU A 136 67.24 -10.00 -45.23
C GLU A 136 66.10 -9.90 -44.22
N SER A 137 65.72 -8.66 -43.90
CA SER A 137 64.68 -8.35 -42.92
C SER A 137 63.37 -8.03 -43.63
N PHE A 138 62.30 -8.68 -43.17
CA PHE A 138 60.97 -8.58 -43.74
C PHE A 138 59.99 -8.00 -42.73
N ILE A 139 59.06 -7.20 -43.23
CA ILE A 139 57.96 -6.63 -42.45
C ILE A 139 56.67 -7.19 -43.03
N LEU A 140 55.89 -7.87 -42.21
CA LEU A 140 54.59 -8.44 -42.56
C LEU A 140 53.50 -7.73 -41.76
N ILE A 141 52.51 -7.18 -42.45
CA ILE A 141 51.34 -6.54 -41.86
C ILE A 141 50.13 -7.45 -42.05
N SER A 142 49.56 -7.95 -40.97
CA SER A 142 48.36 -8.81 -40.99
C SER A 142 47.10 -8.00 -40.66
N LYS A 143 46.04 -8.15 -41.47
CA LYS A 143 44.72 -7.52 -41.25
C LYS A 143 43.79 -8.53 -40.55
N ASN A 144 43.31 -8.23 -39.34
CA ASN A 144 42.40 -9.11 -38.59
C ASN A 144 40.94 -8.96 -39.07
N LYS A 145 40.18 -10.06 -39.19
CA LYS A 145 38.86 -10.12 -39.86
C LYS A 145 37.65 -10.12 -38.91
N ASP A 146 37.83 -10.43 -37.63
CA ASP A 146 36.72 -10.59 -36.69
C ASP A 146 36.72 -9.48 -35.64
N THR A 147 35.86 -8.45 -35.80
CA THR A 147 35.23 -7.73 -34.66
C THR A 147 34.15 -6.75 -35.13
N LEU A 148 32.94 -7.24 -35.41
CA LEU A 148 31.67 -6.52 -35.23
C LEU A 148 30.53 -7.55 -35.09
N GLU A 149 30.46 -8.25 -33.95
CA GLU A 149 29.21 -8.89 -33.55
C GLU A 149 28.21 -7.81 -33.10
N ARG A 150 27.46 -7.27 -34.06
CA ARG A 150 26.00 -7.06 -34.04
C ARG A 150 25.61 -6.19 -35.24
N GLY A 151 25.34 -6.88 -36.35
CA GLY A 151 24.47 -6.45 -37.45
C GLY A 151 24.77 -5.10 -38.10
N GLU A 152 25.65 -5.07 -39.09
CA GLU A 152 25.45 -4.43 -40.42
C GLU A 152 26.72 -4.56 -41.30
N ALA A 153 26.51 -5.02 -42.55
CA ALA A 153 27.34 -4.95 -43.78
C ALA A 153 28.76 -5.59 -43.89
N CYS A 154 28.80 -6.72 -44.62
CA CYS A 154 29.52 -7.03 -45.87
C CYS A 154 31.07 -7.21 -46.04
N VAL A 155 31.41 -8.45 -46.46
CA VAL A 155 32.35 -8.91 -47.53
C VAL A 155 33.84 -9.18 -47.18
N THR A 156 34.45 -10.02 -48.01
CA THR A 156 35.47 -11.04 -47.74
C THR A 156 36.82 -10.78 -48.42
N ASN A 157 37.94 -10.78 -47.67
CA ASN A 157 39.19 -11.52 -47.97
C ASN A 157 40.20 -11.36 -46.80
N PRO A 158 40.72 -12.43 -46.15
CA PRO A 158 41.91 -12.29 -45.32
C PRO A 158 43.12 -12.03 -46.22
N GLY A 159 44.02 -11.14 -45.81
CA GLY A 159 45.26 -10.91 -46.54
C GLY A 159 46.31 -10.24 -45.69
N ALA A 160 47.42 -10.92 -45.47
CA ALA A 160 48.64 -10.28 -44.99
C ALA A 160 49.32 -9.53 -46.15
N GLU A 161 49.79 -8.32 -45.88
CA GLU A 161 50.48 -7.45 -46.83
C GLU A 161 51.95 -7.39 -46.44
N LEU A 162 52.84 -7.69 -47.37
CA LEU A 162 54.27 -7.76 -47.09
C LEU A 162 54.98 -6.53 -47.66
N LEU A 163 55.81 -5.91 -46.83
CA LEU A 163 56.67 -4.79 -47.22
C LEU A 163 58.13 -5.26 -47.20
N ASP A 164 58.76 -5.20 -48.37
CA ASP A 164 60.19 -5.45 -48.53
C ASP A 164 60.96 -4.19 -48.12
N SER A 165 61.76 -4.29 -47.06
CA SER A 165 62.55 -3.18 -46.53
C SER A 165 63.61 -2.65 -47.52
N SER A 166 63.92 -3.39 -48.58
CA SER A 166 64.95 -3.07 -49.57
C SER A 166 64.45 -2.45 -50.87
N LYS A 167 63.13 -2.37 -51.09
CA LYS A 167 62.53 -1.83 -52.33
C LYS A 167 61.88 -0.47 -52.07
N ASN A 168 62.41 0.58 -52.72
CA ASN A 168 61.90 1.97 -52.67
C ASN A 168 60.66 2.19 -53.58
N SER A 169 59.64 1.32 -53.54
CA SER A 169 58.41 1.53 -54.34
C SER A 169 57.15 1.26 -53.52
N LEU A 170 56.24 2.24 -53.54
CA LEU A 170 54.94 2.26 -52.86
C LEU A 170 53.86 1.77 -53.82
N GLU A 171 53.12 0.71 -53.47
CA GLU A 171 51.89 0.32 -54.19
C GLU A 171 50.71 0.18 -53.20
N GLU A 172 49.53 0.62 -53.66
CA GLU A 172 48.29 0.78 -52.90
C GLU A 172 47.59 -0.57 -52.61
N ALA A 173 47.09 -0.76 -51.38
CA ALA A 173 46.07 -1.75 -51.11
C ALA A 173 45.00 -1.22 -50.14
N ARG A 174 43.81 -0.89 -50.65
CA ARG A 174 42.58 -0.77 -49.86
C ARG A 174 41.28 -1.01 -50.62
N THR A 175 40.39 -1.75 -49.99
CA THR A 175 38.97 -1.40 -49.90
C THR A 175 38.52 -1.56 -48.44
N ASP A 176 37.41 -0.90 -48.08
CA ASP A 176 36.50 -1.20 -46.97
C ASP A 176 36.93 -1.01 -45.49
N ALA A 177 37.11 0.25 -45.07
CA ALA A 177 36.64 0.78 -43.78
C ALA A 177 36.68 2.32 -43.81
N GLU A 178 35.54 2.96 -43.69
CA GLU A 178 35.31 4.35 -44.13
C GLU A 178 36.02 5.46 -43.34
N ASN A 179 36.84 5.21 -42.30
CA ASN A 179 37.54 6.31 -41.59
C ASN A 179 38.90 6.00 -40.93
N SER A 180 39.62 4.93 -41.29
CA SER A 180 41.01 4.77 -40.82
C SER A 180 41.84 3.99 -41.83
N VAL A 181 42.41 4.68 -42.82
CA VAL A 181 43.30 4.14 -43.87
C VAL A 181 44.76 4.27 -43.44
N PRO A 182 45.62 3.22 -43.48
CA PRO A 182 47.06 3.42 -43.60
C PRO A 182 47.27 4.18 -44.90
N GLN A 183 47.33 5.50 -44.80
CA GLN A 183 47.65 6.33 -45.94
C GLN A 183 49.15 6.30 -46.11
N VAL A 184 49.58 5.62 -47.17
CA VAL A 184 50.88 5.89 -47.74
C VAL A 184 50.85 7.34 -48.25
N LYS A 185 51.65 8.22 -47.65
CA LYS A 185 51.87 9.57 -48.16
C LYS A 185 53.27 9.64 -48.77
N GLU A 186 53.38 9.91 -50.07
CA GLU A 186 54.62 10.50 -50.60
C GLU A 186 54.75 11.92 -50.06
N LEU A 187 55.96 12.27 -49.62
CA LEU A 187 56.16 13.19 -48.52
C LEU A 187 56.83 14.50 -48.93
N ASP A 188 56.46 15.06 -50.08
CA ASP A 188 56.94 16.41 -50.48
C ASP A 188 56.39 17.54 -49.58
N ASP A 189 55.41 17.25 -48.70
CA ASP A 189 54.71 18.22 -47.85
C ASP A 189 55.34 18.47 -46.46
N PHE A 190 56.33 17.70 -46.01
CA PHE A 190 56.91 17.86 -44.67
C PHE A 190 58.30 18.52 -44.76
N LYS A 191 58.35 19.81 -44.41
CA LYS A 191 59.58 20.62 -44.45
C LYS A 191 60.59 20.28 -43.33
N GLU A 192 60.19 19.49 -42.34
CA GLU A 192 60.98 19.12 -41.16
C GLU A 192 60.93 17.59 -40.97
N SER A 193 62.02 16.95 -40.51
CA SER A 193 62.10 15.49 -40.23
C SER A 193 61.30 15.06 -38.99
N LYS A 194 60.17 15.73 -38.70
CA LYS A 194 59.33 15.50 -37.52
C LYS A 194 57.86 15.35 -37.91
N VAL A 195 57.19 14.35 -37.36
CA VAL A 195 55.74 14.15 -37.48
C VAL A 195 55.11 14.00 -36.11
N TYR A 196 53.80 14.25 -36.02
CA TYR A 196 53.03 14.12 -34.80
C TYR A 196 51.81 13.24 -35.12
N LEU A 197 51.46 12.34 -34.21
CA LEU A 197 50.18 11.64 -34.29
C LEU A 197 49.12 12.58 -33.72
N ARG A 198 48.11 12.95 -34.52
CA ARG A 198 47.00 13.80 -34.08
C ARG A 198 45.67 13.07 -34.23
N PHE A 199 44.82 13.16 -33.22
CA PHE A 199 43.51 12.49 -33.17
C PHE A 199 42.40 13.50 -32.82
N THR A 200 41.44 13.68 -33.74
CA THR A 200 40.31 14.62 -33.61
C THR A 200 38.94 13.92 -33.53
N ARG A 201 38.01 14.38 -32.66
CA ARG A 201 36.61 13.88 -32.65
C ARG A 201 35.80 14.40 -33.86
N PRO A 202 34.83 13.63 -34.39
CA PRO A 202 34.01 14.08 -35.52
C PRO A 202 32.93 15.13 -35.21
N HIS A 203 32.42 15.30 -33.98
CA HIS A 203 31.33 16.25 -33.68
C HIS A 203 31.23 16.66 -32.18
N GLU A 204 30.85 17.92 -31.89
CA GLU A 204 30.75 18.49 -30.52
C GLU A 204 29.39 18.27 -29.82
N GLU A 205 28.31 17.87 -30.52
CA GLU A 205 26.92 17.97 -30.00
C GLU A 205 26.26 16.65 -29.54
N TYR A 206 26.93 15.51 -29.57
CA TYR A 206 26.36 14.23 -29.09
C TYR A 206 27.18 13.64 -27.95
N THR A 207 26.72 13.85 -26.71
CA THR A 207 27.23 13.16 -25.52
C THR A 207 26.32 11.98 -25.20
N VAL A 208 26.41 10.90 -25.98
CA VAL A 208 25.88 9.58 -25.58
C VAL A 208 27.02 8.58 -25.65
N PHE A 209 27.68 8.39 -24.52
CA PHE A 209 28.63 7.30 -24.34
C PHE A 209 27.83 6.01 -24.19
N THR A 210 27.91 5.14 -25.18
CA THR A 210 27.81 3.71 -24.91
C THR A 210 29.21 3.15 -24.99
N SER A 211 29.54 2.17 -24.16
CA SER A 211 30.82 1.44 -24.13
C SER A 211 31.21 0.74 -25.46
N LYS A 212 30.47 1.02 -26.54
CA LYS A 212 30.49 0.31 -27.81
C LYS A 212 30.80 1.18 -29.05
N THR A 213 30.87 2.51 -28.95
CA THR A 213 30.98 3.37 -30.16
C THR A 213 32.06 4.46 -30.14
N LEU A 214 32.79 4.66 -29.05
CA LEU A 214 34.14 5.21 -29.16
C LEU A 214 35.05 4.09 -29.69
N PRO A 215 36.02 4.35 -30.58
CA PRO A 215 37.18 3.47 -30.59
C PRO A 215 37.76 3.58 -29.18
N LYS A 216 38.04 2.47 -28.52
CA LYS A 216 38.38 2.45 -27.08
C LYS A 216 39.75 3.09 -26.79
N TRP A 217 40.48 3.42 -27.85
CA TRP A 217 41.86 3.90 -27.98
C TRP A 217 42.33 5.17 -27.25
N MET A 218 41.59 5.76 -26.32
CA MET A 218 42.00 7.05 -25.74
C MET A 218 41.69 7.13 -24.24
N LEU A 219 42.10 6.12 -23.48
CA LEU A 219 42.38 6.35 -22.07
C LEU A 219 43.65 7.21 -21.99
N PRO A 220 43.66 8.31 -21.21
CA PRO A 220 44.89 9.03 -20.90
C PRO A 220 45.95 8.03 -20.43
N ASP A 221 47.17 8.19 -20.94
CA ASP A 221 48.37 7.48 -20.48
C ASP A 221 48.46 5.98 -20.84
N ASN A 222 47.63 5.46 -21.75
CA ASN A 222 47.73 4.09 -22.29
C ASN A 222 48.14 4.01 -23.76
N ASN A 223 48.64 5.12 -24.30
CA ASN A 223 48.98 5.22 -25.70
C ASN A 223 50.49 5.06 -25.86
N PHE A 224 50.87 4.18 -26.78
CA PHE A 224 52.25 3.90 -27.09
C PHE A 224 52.45 4.04 -28.58
N PHE A 225 53.62 4.50 -28.97
CA PHE A 225 54.08 4.33 -30.32
C PHE A 225 55.49 3.74 -30.34
N ARG A 226 55.86 3.15 -31.46
CA ARG A 226 57.24 2.80 -31.78
C ARG A 226 57.48 2.95 -33.27
N ILE A 227 58.75 2.97 -33.64
CA ILE A 227 59.16 3.14 -35.04
C ILE A 227 60.05 1.95 -35.43
N ASN A 228 59.73 1.25 -36.51
CA ASN A 228 60.53 0.14 -37.07
C ASN A 228 60.88 -0.92 -36.00
N GLY A 229 59.93 -1.31 -35.15
CA GLY A 229 60.19 -2.30 -34.09
C GLY A 229 61.12 -1.83 -32.96
N SER A 230 61.36 -0.52 -32.82
CA SER A 230 62.12 0.05 -31.69
C SER A 230 61.39 -0.10 -30.35
N GLN A 231 62.06 0.29 -29.25
CA GLN A 231 61.41 0.29 -27.92
C GLN A 231 60.16 1.16 -27.92
N LYS A 232 59.14 0.69 -27.20
CA LYS A 232 57.86 1.39 -27.03
C LYS A 232 58.10 2.73 -26.33
N VAL A 233 57.54 3.79 -26.89
CA VAL A 233 57.51 5.14 -26.31
C VAL A 233 56.08 5.44 -25.91
N GLN A 234 55.86 5.66 -24.62
CA GLN A 234 54.57 6.09 -24.10
C GLN A 234 54.36 7.56 -24.45
N PHE A 235 53.13 7.93 -24.78
CA PHE A 235 52.74 9.33 -24.95
C PHE A 235 51.37 9.58 -24.32
N ASN A 236 51.23 10.78 -23.76
CA ASN A 236 50.03 11.19 -23.05
C ASN A 236 49.10 12.02 -23.96
N SER A 237 47.85 12.16 -23.55
CA SER A 237 46.82 12.88 -24.31
C SER A 237 46.78 14.37 -23.96
N SER A 238 46.75 15.28 -24.94
CA SER A 238 46.73 16.74 -24.70
C SER A 238 45.35 17.30 -24.25
N ASP A 239 45.28 17.59 -22.95
CA ASP A 239 44.61 18.67 -22.19
C ASP A 239 43.11 19.02 -22.22
N THR A 240 42.42 19.33 -23.32
CA THR A 240 41.36 20.38 -23.14
C THR A 240 39.93 19.92 -22.79
N GLY A 241 39.64 18.63 -22.61
CA GLY A 241 38.24 18.16 -22.66
C GLY A 241 37.55 18.46 -24.01
N LYS A 242 38.27 19.08 -24.95
CA LYS A 242 37.96 19.29 -26.35
C LYS A 242 38.95 18.46 -27.18
N ASN A 243 38.53 17.25 -27.49
CA ASN A 243 38.54 16.67 -28.83
C ASN A 243 39.83 16.65 -29.70
N ASP A 244 41.04 16.90 -29.18
CA ASP A 244 42.28 16.94 -29.98
C ASP A 244 43.52 16.44 -29.21
N ILE A 245 43.98 15.20 -29.47
CA ILE A 245 45.21 14.63 -28.89
C ILE A 245 46.36 14.74 -29.88
N VAL A 246 47.53 15.19 -29.45
CA VAL A 246 48.78 15.18 -30.25
C VAL A 246 49.87 14.40 -29.51
N SER A 247 50.64 13.53 -30.18
CA SER A 247 51.79 12.82 -29.58
C SER A 247 53.02 13.73 -29.44
N ALA A 248 54.02 13.28 -28.68
CA ALA A 248 55.38 13.81 -28.78
C ALA A 248 55.91 13.74 -30.24
N PRO A 249 56.86 14.62 -30.64
CA PRO A 249 57.42 14.63 -31.99
C PRO A 249 58.12 13.31 -32.33
N ILE A 250 57.70 12.69 -33.41
CA ILE A 250 58.28 11.48 -34.00
C ILE A 250 59.29 11.91 -35.06
N TYR A 251 60.57 11.65 -34.80
CA TYR A 251 61.66 12.01 -35.69
C TYR A 251 61.86 10.93 -36.77
N LEU A 252 61.70 11.29 -38.04
CA LEU A 252 61.81 10.39 -39.18
C LEU A 252 63.27 10.18 -39.59
N LYS A 253 63.64 8.92 -39.86
CA LYS A 253 64.95 8.55 -40.44
C LYS A 253 64.85 8.48 -41.96
N LYS A 254 65.96 8.66 -42.67
CA LYS A 254 65.98 8.53 -44.13
C LYS A 254 65.65 7.08 -44.53
N GLY A 255 64.69 6.90 -45.44
CA GLY A 255 64.13 5.60 -45.84
C GLY A 255 62.78 5.30 -45.17
N ILE A 256 62.43 4.02 -45.08
CA ILE A 256 61.13 3.56 -44.56
C ILE A 256 61.08 3.67 -43.02
N ASN A 257 60.04 4.33 -42.52
CA ASN A 257 59.66 4.43 -41.11
C ASN A 257 58.26 3.82 -40.95
N VAL A 258 58.18 2.68 -40.29
CA VAL A 258 56.93 2.04 -39.86
C VAL A 258 56.61 2.55 -38.47
N ILE A 259 55.63 3.44 -38.36
CA ILE A 259 55.15 3.98 -37.09
C ILE A 259 53.98 3.11 -36.65
N GLU A 260 54.18 2.39 -35.55
CA GLU A 260 53.17 1.54 -34.93
C GLU A 260 52.66 2.30 -33.71
N ALA A 261 51.40 2.70 -33.68
CA ALA A 261 50.76 3.27 -32.50
C ALA A 261 49.66 2.34 -32.01
N TYR A 262 49.56 2.15 -30.71
CA TYR A 262 48.54 1.30 -30.12
C TYR A 262 48.13 1.82 -28.75
N SER A 263 46.91 1.45 -28.38
CA SER A 263 46.32 1.77 -27.08
C SER A 263 45.97 0.49 -26.36
N GLU A 264 46.44 0.35 -25.11
CA GLU A 264 46.11 -0.78 -24.25
C GLU A 264 44.84 -0.45 -23.43
N THR A 265 43.78 -1.24 -23.59
CA THR A 265 42.47 -1.01 -22.94
C THR A 265 41.96 -2.28 -22.25
N ASP A 266 41.06 -2.16 -21.27
CA ASP A 266 40.42 -3.32 -20.62
C ASP A 266 38.95 -3.47 -21.04
N TYR A 267 38.48 -4.72 -21.08
CA TYR A 267 37.07 -5.04 -20.94
C TYR A 267 36.69 -5.12 -19.45
N GLY A 268 36.62 -3.95 -18.80
CA GLY A 268 36.13 -3.83 -17.43
C GLY A 268 37.22 -3.88 -16.37
N SER A 269 38.16 -2.93 -16.42
CA SER A 269 39.04 -2.65 -15.29
C SER A 269 38.21 -2.13 -14.11
N TYR A 270 38.27 -2.79 -12.95
CA TYR A 270 37.60 -2.33 -11.74
C TYR A 270 38.54 -2.33 -10.53
N LEU A 271 38.48 -1.24 -9.76
CA LEU A 271 38.92 -1.22 -8.37
C LEU A 271 37.89 -2.02 -7.57
N GLY A 272 38.34 -3.01 -6.79
CA GLY A 272 37.43 -3.96 -6.14
C GLY A 272 36.59 -3.33 -5.02
N GLU A 273 35.28 -3.59 -5.02
CA GLU A 273 34.57 -4.33 -3.95
C GLU A 273 33.39 -5.13 -4.57
N LEU A 274 33.14 -6.32 -4.02
CA LEU A 274 32.44 -7.53 -4.53
C LEU A 274 31.00 -7.42 -5.07
N THR A 275 30.62 -8.44 -5.87
CA THR A 275 29.55 -9.39 -5.47
C THR A 275 29.75 -10.79 -6.09
N GLY A 276 30.00 -11.82 -5.27
CA GLY A 276 29.43 -13.15 -5.52
C GLY A 276 30.33 -14.40 -5.56
N SER A 277 31.61 -14.36 -5.93
CA SER A 277 32.38 -15.62 -6.08
C SER A 277 33.91 -15.58 -5.98
N ASP A 278 34.59 -14.44 -6.00
CA ASP A 278 36.07 -14.39 -6.08
C ASP A 278 36.70 -13.36 -5.12
N ASP A 279 37.82 -13.72 -4.49
CA ASP A 279 38.55 -12.95 -3.46
C ASP A 279 39.29 -11.72 -4.04
N TYR A 280 38.65 -10.54 -4.05
CA TYR A 280 39.28 -9.27 -4.42
C TYR A 280 39.39 -8.32 -3.21
N GLU A 281 40.54 -7.65 -3.05
CA GLU A 281 40.85 -6.73 -1.96
C GLU A 281 40.55 -5.26 -2.35
N LEU A 282 39.90 -4.53 -1.44
CA LEU A 282 39.60 -3.09 -1.57
C LEU A 282 40.90 -2.29 -1.77
N GLY A 283 40.92 -1.33 -2.70
CA GLY A 283 42.09 -0.48 -2.98
C GLY A 283 43.13 -1.07 -3.93
N LYS A 284 42.98 -2.33 -4.36
CA LYS A 284 43.78 -2.95 -5.42
C LYS A 284 43.11 -2.85 -6.79
N PHE A 285 43.91 -2.78 -7.84
CA PHE A 285 43.46 -2.78 -9.23
C PHE A 285 43.43 -4.21 -9.79
N TYR A 286 42.30 -4.59 -10.41
CA TYR A 286 42.10 -5.88 -11.06
C TYR A 286 41.72 -5.70 -12.54
N ALA A 287 42.15 -6.63 -13.40
CA ALA A 287 41.89 -6.61 -14.83
C ALA A 287 41.52 -8.02 -15.36
N ASP A 288 40.41 -8.13 -16.07
CA ASP A 288 39.88 -9.41 -16.58
C ASP A 288 40.42 -9.75 -17.98
N THR A 289 40.56 -8.78 -18.90
CA THR A 289 41.01 -9.05 -20.29
C THR A 289 41.55 -7.80 -21.01
N ALA A 290 42.84 -7.78 -21.39
CA ALA A 290 43.43 -6.67 -22.12
C ALA A 290 43.10 -6.72 -23.63
N VAL A 291 42.63 -5.60 -24.19
CA VAL A 291 42.38 -5.36 -25.62
C VAL A 291 43.37 -4.32 -26.13
N ILE A 292 44.07 -4.63 -27.22
CA ILE A 292 45.02 -3.71 -27.89
C ILE A 292 44.39 -3.24 -29.19
N ASP A 293 44.14 -1.93 -29.33
CA ASP A 293 43.78 -1.32 -30.63
C ASP A 293 45.08 -0.82 -31.29
N GLU A 294 45.46 -1.35 -32.47
CA GLU A 294 46.73 -1.02 -33.16
C GLU A 294 46.51 -0.33 -34.53
N PHE A 295 47.31 0.72 -34.77
CA PHE A 295 47.35 1.54 -35.97
C PHE A 295 48.78 1.60 -36.52
N VAL A 296 48.91 1.47 -37.83
CA VAL A 296 50.22 1.42 -38.49
C VAL A 296 50.26 2.45 -39.61
N TRP A 297 51.30 3.29 -39.61
CA TRP A 297 51.65 4.20 -40.71
C TRP A 297 53.00 3.81 -41.28
N ILE A 298 53.15 3.89 -42.60
CA ILE A 298 54.42 3.64 -43.28
C ILE A 298 54.79 4.91 -44.01
N ILE A 299 55.93 5.48 -43.65
CA ILE A 299 56.44 6.76 -44.14
C ILE A 299 57.80 6.53 -44.76
N ASN A 300 57.93 6.75 -46.08
CA ASN A 300 59.23 6.78 -46.74
C ASN A 300 59.77 8.22 -46.76
N TYR A 301 60.77 8.50 -45.93
CA TYR A 301 61.32 9.85 -45.77
C TYR A 301 62.61 10.01 -46.57
N THR A 302 62.65 10.95 -47.51
CA THR A 302 63.80 11.16 -48.41
C THR A 302 64.67 12.38 -48.05
N GLY A 303 64.26 13.18 -47.05
CA GLY A 303 64.92 14.41 -46.60
C GLY A 303 66.10 14.23 -45.64
N GLU A 304 66.58 15.33 -45.04
CA GLU A 304 67.71 15.35 -44.09
C GLU A 304 67.25 15.04 -42.64
N GLU A 305 68.01 14.17 -41.96
CA GLU A 305 67.74 13.75 -40.58
C GLU A 305 68.07 14.87 -39.57
N SER A 306 67.24 15.03 -38.53
CA SER A 306 67.50 15.94 -37.39
C SER A 306 67.62 15.18 -36.07
N GLN A 307 68.36 15.73 -35.10
CA GLN A 307 68.55 15.15 -33.76
C GLN A 307 67.46 15.65 -32.78
N PRO A 308 66.98 14.81 -31.85
CA PRO A 308 66.02 15.23 -30.83
C PRO A 308 66.65 16.22 -29.83
N VAL A 309 65.88 17.23 -29.43
CA VAL A 309 66.19 18.10 -28.28
C VAL A 309 65.32 17.63 -27.13
N LEU A 310 65.95 17.08 -26.09
CA LEU A 310 65.23 16.56 -24.91
C LEU A 310 64.83 17.71 -23.98
N SER A 311 63.60 17.69 -23.48
CA SER A 311 63.10 18.68 -22.52
C SER A 311 63.66 18.47 -21.10
N ASN A 312 63.82 19.56 -20.34
CA ASN A 312 64.24 19.57 -18.94
C ASN A 312 63.12 19.94 -17.95
N ASN A 313 61.87 20.01 -18.43
CA ASN A 313 60.73 20.47 -17.65
C ASN A 313 60.17 19.34 -16.76
N ALA A 314 60.25 19.53 -15.44
CA ALA A 314 59.77 18.59 -14.42
C ALA A 314 58.65 19.21 -13.56
N GLU A 315 57.78 20.03 -14.17
CA GLU A 315 56.66 20.71 -13.49
C GLU A 315 55.35 19.93 -13.62
N ILE A 316 54.51 19.98 -12.57
CA ILE A 316 53.14 19.46 -12.60
C ILE A 316 52.27 20.50 -13.32
N LYS A 317 51.56 20.02 -14.34
CA LYS A 317 50.55 20.80 -15.06
C LYS A 317 49.26 20.90 -14.24
N ASP A 318 48.75 19.76 -13.77
CA ASP A 318 47.59 19.69 -12.89
C ASP A 318 47.48 18.34 -12.17
N ILE A 319 46.61 18.31 -11.15
CA ILE A 319 46.28 17.11 -10.38
C ILE A 319 44.78 16.92 -10.46
N HIS A 320 44.37 15.72 -10.87
CA HIS A 320 43.00 15.26 -10.80
C HIS A 320 42.87 14.24 -9.67
N ALA A 321 42.04 14.56 -8.68
CA ALA A 321 41.84 13.76 -7.48
C ALA A 321 40.38 13.35 -7.38
N PHE A 322 40.09 12.07 -7.12
CA PHE A 322 38.72 11.56 -7.11
C PHE A 322 38.52 10.32 -6.23
N ASN A 323 37.28 10.00 -5.89
CA ASN A 323 36.89 8.81 -5.11
C ASN A 323 36.32 7.67 -5.99
N TYR A 324 36.31 6.46 -5.43
CA TYR A 324 35.76 5.22 -5.99
C TYR A 324 34.22 5.21 -6.16
N VAL A 325 33.73 4.69 -7.30
CA VAL A 325 32.31 4.33 -7.54
C VAL A 325 32.22 3.01 -8.33
N TYR A 326 31.21 2.20 -7.99
CA TYR A 326 30.93 0.81 -8.39
C TYR A 326 30.85 0.52 -9.91
N LYS A 327 31.47 -0.60 -10.36
CA LYS A 327 31.32 -1.46 -11.57
C LYS A 327 31.18 -0.85 -12.98
N TYR A 328 30.75 0.39 -13.11
CA TYR A 328 30.78 1.20 -14.32
C TYR A 328 31.27 2.58 -13.85
N LEU A 329 32.21 3.20 -14.57
CA LEU A 329 32.77 4.53 -14.25
C LEU A 329 31.69 5.64 -14.37
N ASP A 330 30.60 5.53 -13.62
CA ASP A 330 29.61 6.60 -13.47
C ASP A 330 30.24 7.67 -12.59
N ASN A 331 30.46 8.84 -13.19
CA ASN A 331 31.05 10.07 -12.64
C ASN A 331 31.71 9.91 -11.25
N PRO A 332 33.02 9.58 -11.19
CA PRO A 332 33.73 9.58 -9.92
C PRO A 332 33.60 10.96 -9.26
N ALA A 333 33.45 10.99 -7.95
CA ALA A 333 33.34 12.25 -7.21
C ALA A 333 34.70 12.95 -7.23
N ASP A 334 34.81 14.01 -8.03
CA ASP A 334 36.02 14.82 -8.13
C ASP A 334 36.23 15.64 -6.86
N PHE A 335 37.44 15.59 -6.33
CA PHE A 335 37.90 16.42 -5.24
C PHE A 335 38.54 17.69 -5.79
N THR A 336 38.24 18.82 -5.16
CA THR A 336 38.84 20.09 -5.56
C THR A 336 40.32 20.11 -5.24
N THR A 337 41.13 20.35 -6.26
CA THR A 337 42.57 20.59 -6.14
C THR A 337 42.86 22.09 -6.21
N SER A 338 43.87 22.54 -5.47
CA SER A 338 44.30 23.93 -5.46
C SER A 338 45.82 24.02 -5.54
N VAL A 339 46.29 25.05 -6.25
CA VAL A 339 47.72 25.30 -6.49
C VAL A 339 48.03 26.74 -6.07
N ASP A 340 48.95 26.90 -5.12
CA ASP A 340 49.59 28.19 -4.85
C ASP A 340 50.84 28.30 -5.74
N ALA A 341 50.66 28.85 -6.94
CA ALA A 341 51.70 28.93 -7.96
C ALA A 341 52.93 29.73 -7.52
N ASP A 342 52.78 30.65 -6.55
CA ASP A 342 53.89 31.45 -6.02
C ASP A 342 54.75 30.66 -5.01
N LYS A 343 54.20 29.58 -4.44
CA LYS A 343 54.89 28.74 -3.45
C LYS A 343 55.19 27.32 -3.91
N ASP A 344 54.72 26.93 -5.10
CA ASP A 344 54.84 25.55 -5.61
C ASP A 344 54.15 24.54 -4.66
N GLU A 345 53.06 24.97 -4.02
CA GLU A 345 52.32 24.18 -3.03
C GLU A 345 51.01 23.66 -3.63
N TYR A 346 50.85 22.34 -3.63
CA TYR A 346 49.66 21.64 -4.14
C TYR A 346 48.81 21.15 -2.96
N SER A 347 47.48 21.27 -3.06
CA SER A 347 46.60 20.67 -2.05
C SER A 347 45.29 20.14 -2.59
N ILE A 348 44.73 19.15 -1.88
CA ILE A 348 43.49 18.47 -2.22
C ILE A 348 42.54 18.59 -1.03
N ASN A 349 41.34 19.09 -1.30
CA ASN A 349 40.28 19.19 -0.30
C ASN A 349 39.48 17.88 -0.26
N LEU A 350 39.53 17.19 0.88
CA LEU A 350 38.86 15.91 1.14
C LEU A 350 37.73 16.09 2.16
N PRO A 351 36.61 15.36 2.04
CA PRO A 351 35.54 15.36 3.04
C PRO A 351 35.96 14.57 4.28
N GLU A 352 35.52 15.00 5.47
CA GLU A 352 35.69 14.25 6.73
C GLU A 352 35.10 12.83 6.66
N ASN A 353 34.05 12.62 5.85
CA ASN A 353 33.46 11.30 5.64
C ASN A 353 33.55 10.89 4.17
N MET A 354 34.50 10.00 3.87
CA MET A 354 34.61 9.36 2.56
C MET A 354 33.89 8.01 2.58
N LYS A 355 33.09 7.73 1.54
CA LYS A 355 32.40 6.43 1.37
C LYS A 355 33.38 5.25 1.34
N TYR A 356 34.55 5.47 0.74
CA TYR A 356 35.67 4.54 0.70
C TYR A 356 36.95 5.28 1.11
N PRO A 357 37.85 4.68 1.91
CA PRO A 357 39.03 5.36 2.46
C PRO A 357 40.18 5.43 1.44
N TYR A 358 39.90 5.53 0.13
CA TYR A 358 40.92 5.56 -0.91
C TYR A 358 40.80 6.81 -1.77
N LEU A 359 41.92 7.51 -1.92
CA LEU A 359 42.07 8.64 -2.82
C LEU A 359 42.72 8.15 -4.11
N LEU A 360 42.07 8.40 -5.25
CA LEU A 360 42.64 8.16 -6.56
C LEU A 360 43.25 9.47 -7.07
N LEU A 361 44.52 9.40 -7.46
CA LEU A 361 45.28 10.55 -7.95
C LEU A 361 45.77 10.28 -9.36
N GLN A 362 45.46 11.21 -10.25
CA GLN A 362 46.09 11.34 -11.55
C GLN A 362 46.90 12.64 -11.59
N ILE A 363 48.15 12.53 -12.01
CA ILE A 363 49.10 13.64 -12.05
C ILE A 363 49.51 13.88 -13.49
N ARG A 364 49.29 15.10 -13.99
CA ARG A 364 49.65 15.51 -15.34
C ARG A 364 50.88 16.41 -15.30
N THR A 365 51.80 16.19 -16.23
CA THR A 365 53.07 16.91 -16.35
C THR A 365 52.99 17.98 -17.42
N GLU A 366 53.76 19.07 -17.27
CA GLU A 366 53.87 20.12 -18.32
C GLU A 366 54.63 19.62 -19.56
N ASP A 367 55.53 18.65 -19.36
CA ASP A 367 56.22 17.92 -20.42
C ASP A 367 55.65 16.50 -20.53
N GLU A 368 55.05 16.17 -21.68
CA GLU A 368 54.41 14.88 -21.94
C GLU A 368 55.40 13.70 -21.94
N ALA A 369 56.71 13.96 -22.08
CA ALA A 369 57.77 12.95 -21.99
C ALA A 369 58.32 12.76 -20.56
N ALA A 370 57.91 13.60 -19.59
CA ALA A 370 58.35 13.48 -18.21
C ALA A 370 57.71 12.26 -17.50
N LYS A 371 58.48 11.60 -16.64
CA LYS A 371 58.05 10.42 -15.88
C LYS A 371 57.61 10.80 -14.47
N VAL A 372 56.41 10.37 -14.08
CA VAL A 372 55.87 10.49 -12.72
C VAL A 372 56.31 9.30 -11.87
N SER A 373 56.92 9.56 -10.71
CA SER A 373 57.23 8.59 -9.67
C SER A 373 56.58 8.99 -8.35
N LEU A 374 55.93 8.04 -7.69
CA LEU A 374 55.17 8.23 -6.45
C LEU A 374 55.71 7.32 -5.32
N PRO A 375 55.30 7.55 -4.06
CA PRO A 375 55.72 6.73 -2.92
C PRO A 375 55.39 5.24 -3.08
N GLU A 376 56.20 4.37 -2.49
CA GLU A 376 56.04 2.90 -2.59
C GLU A 376 54.73 2.37 -1.97
N ASP A 377 54.12 3.10 -1.03
CA ASP A 377 52.85 2.72 -0.40
C ASP A 377 51.62 3.03 -1.27
N MET A 378 51.80 3.74 -2.39
CA MET A 378 50.74 3.94 -3.37
C MET A 378 50.66 2.76 -4.33
N VAL A 379 49.45 2.28 -4.59
CA VAL A 379 49.22 1.24 -5.59
C VAL A 379 48.98 1.93 -6.92
N LYS A 380 49.87 1.69 -7.90
CA LYS A 380 49.67 2.16 -9.28
C LYS A 380 48.67 1.25 -9.99
N SER A 381 47.79 1.84 -10.80
CA SER A 381 46.95 1.10 -11.74
C SER A 381 47.80 0.27 -12.71
N LEU A 382 47.29 -0.89 -13.13
CA LEU A 382 47.92 -1.75 -14.16
C LEU A 382 48.12 -1.01 -15.49
N TYR A 383 47.24 -0.05 -15.80
CA TYR A 383 47.30 0.79 -17.00
C TYR A 383 46.95 2.25 -16.63
N GLY A 384 47.76 3.23 -17.07
CA GLY A 384 47.57 4.67 -16.87
C GLY A 384 48.38 5.32 -15.71
N SER A 385 48.22 6.64 -15.49
CA SER A 385 48.86 7.39 -14.39
C SER A 385 47.95 7.60 -13.18
N ILE A 386 47.08 6.63 -12.88
CA ILE A 386 46.21 6.67 -11.69
C ILE A 386 46.86 5.85 -10.58
N TYR A 387 46.88 6.44 -9.38
CA TYR A 387 47.46 5.84 -8.18
C TYR A 387 46.42 5.89 -7.06
N SER A 388 46.26 4.78 -6.35
CA SER A 388 45.43 4.72 -5.15
C SER A 388 46.30 4.84 -3.90
N ILE A 389 45.78 5.57 -2.92
CA ILE A 389 46.37 5.66 -1.59
C ILE A 389 45.26 5.61 -0.55
N GLU A 390 45.47 4.79 0.48
CA GLU A 390 44.56 4.80 1.63
C GLU A 390 44.74 6.10 2.41
N VAL A 391 43.63 6.76 2.70
CA VAL A 391 43.56 8.01 3.45
C VAL A 391 42.55 7.87 4.59
N SER A 392 42.85 8.49 5.72
CA SER A 392 41.99 8.48 6.91
C SER A 392 41.72 9.89 7.40
N PRO A 393 40.47 10.23 7.75
CA PRO A 393 40.11 11.57 8.23
C PRO A 393 40.99 12.04 9.39
N GLY A 394 41.49 13.28 9.29
CA GLY A 394 42.31 13.90 10.33
C GLY A 394 43.80 13.50 10.32
N GLN A 395 44.23 12.57 9.46
CA GLN A 395 45.66 12.34 9.24
C GLN A 395 46.21 13.41 8.27
N THR A 396 47.17 14.20 8.73
CA THR A 396 47.94 15.10 7.85
C THR A 396 48.98 14.26 7.12
N LYS A 397 48.70 13.87 5.88
CA LYS A 397 49.63 13.16 4.98
C LYS A 397 50.01 14.14 3.87
N GLU A 398 51.31 14.38 3.68
CA GLU A 398 51.83 14.99 2.45
C GLU A 398 52.21 13.86 1.49
N ILE A 399 51.82 13.98 0.22
CA ILE A 399 52.12 13.00 -0.81
C ILE A 399 53.23 13.58 -1.69
N PRO A 400 54.49 13.11 -1.57
CA PRO A 400 55.59 13.58 -2.40
C PRO A 400 55.55 12.93 -3.78
N VAL A 401 55.63 13.73 -4.83
CA VAL A 401 55.58 13.33 -6.24
C VAL A 401 56.89 13.73 -6.89
N THR A 402 57.63 12.76 -7.43
CA THR A 402 58.86 13.05 -8.17
C THR A 402 58.59 13.02 -9.67
N LEU A 403 58.82 14.14 -10.35
CA LEU A 403 58.80 14.22 -11.81
C LEU A 403 60.23 14.15 -12.35
N THR A 404 60.45 13.32 -13.37
CA THR A 404 61.72 13.20 -14.09
C THR A 404 61.53 13.67 -15.54
N ALA A 405 62.13 14.79 -15.93
CA ALA A 405 62.07 15.32 -17.29
C ALA A 405 62.75 14.37 -18.30
N GLU A 406 62.49 14.57 -19.60
CA GLU A 406 63.01 13.73 -20.68
C GLU A 406 64.56 13.66 -20.70
N ASN A 407 65.24 14.73 -20.32
CA ASN A 407 66.70 14.79 -20.19
C ASN A 407 67.26 14.10 -18.93
N GLY A 408 66.39 13.65 -18.01
CA GLY A 408 66.73 13.00 -16.75
C GLY A 408 66.74 13.89 -15.50
N ASP A 409 66.49 15.21 -15.62
CA ASP A 409 66.39 16.11 -14.47
C ASP A 409 65.17 15.75 -13.60
N THR A 410 65.29 15.87 -12.27
CA THR A 410 64.22 15.48 -11.33
C THR A 410 63.78 16.64 -10.42
N LYS A 411 62.48 16.74 -10.14
CA LYS A 411 61.89 17.69 -9.18
C LYS A 411 60.84 16.97 -8.30
N VAL A 412 60.81 17.29 -7.01
CA VAL A 412 59.83 16.74 -6.04
C VAL A 412 58.78 17.80 -5.71
N HIS A 413 57.52 17.44 -5.83
CA HIS A 413 56.33 18.25 -5.54
C HIS A 413 55.54 17.63 -4.39
N ASN A 414 55.16 18.41 -3.36
CA ASN A 414 54.41 17.89 -2.22
C ASN A 414 52.93 18.26 -2.33
N ILE A 415 52.05 17.27 -2.26
CA ILE A 415 50.60 17.46 -2.26
C ILE A 415 50.06 17.31 -0.83
N LYS A 416 49.46 18.38 -0.30
CA LYS A 416 48.84 18.41 1.03
C LYS A 416 47.37 17.99 0.98
N LEU A 417 46.94 17.17 1.93
CA LEU A 417 45.52 16.81 2.10
C LEU A 417 44.86 17.72 3.15
N ASN A 418 43.80 18.43 2.76
CA ASN A 418 43.00 19.28 3.64
C ASN A 418 41.65 18.61 3.92
N TRP A 419 41.38 18.26 5.18
CA TRP A 419 40.10 17.67 5.58
C TRP A 419 39.08 18.77 5.88
N LEU A 420 37.99 18.80 5.11
CA LEU A 420 36.90 19.76 5.23
C LEU A 420 35.72 19.12 5.98
N SER A 421 35.11 19.89 6.87
CA SER A 421 33.97 19.46 7.69
C SER A 421 32.79 19.01 6.82
N SER A 422 32.30 17.81 7.08
CA SER A 422 31.07 17.27 6.45
C SER A 422 29.79 17.67 7.20
N LYS A 423 29.88 18.57 8.19
CA LYS A 423 28.73 19.03 8.98
C LYS A 423 27.97 20.13 8.24
N CYS A 424 26.64 20.01 8.22
CA CYS A 424 25.73 20.93 7.53
C CYS A 424 24.51 21.32 8.39
N ASN A 425 24.73 21.62 9.68
CA ASN A 425 23.64 21.97 10.59
C ASN A 425 23.45 23.49 10.73
N ILE A 426 22.22 23.92 11.03
CA ILE A 426 21.96 25.22 11.64
C ILE A 426 22.28 25.11 13.14
N GLU A 427 23.24 25.91 13.61
CA GLU A 427 23.70 25.93 15.00
C GLU A 427 22.93 26.95 15.86
N ASP A 428 22.49 28.04 15.26
CA ASP A 428 21.73 29.10 15.93
C ASP A 428 20.77 29.78 14.94
N ILE A 429 19.64 30.27 15.43
CA ILE A 429 18.63 30.97 14.61
C ILE A 429 17.98 32.10 15.40
N SER A 430 17.86 33.24 14.72
CA SER A 430 17.01 34.35 15.14
C SER A 430 16.11 34.74 13.98
N ILE A 431 14.83 34.99 14.25
CA ILE A 431 13.83 35.35 13.24
C ILE A 431 13.27 36.73 13.57
N GLU A 432 13.34 37.67 12.61
CA GLU A 432 12.66 38.97 12.71
C GLU A 432 11.33 38.93 11.94
N ASN A 433 10.33 39.69 12.39
CA ASN A 433 8.94 39.64 11.90
C ASN A 433 8.34 38.22 11.89
N GLY A 434 8.87 37.32 12.72
CA GLY A 434 8.37 35.97 12.88
C GLY A 434 8.78 35.37 14.22
N LYS A 435 8.14 34.26 14.59
CA LYS A 435 8.41 33.53 15.83
C LYS A 435 8.51 32.04 15.53
N LEU A 436 9.65 31.43 15.84
CA LEU A 436 9.85 29.98 15.79
C LEU A 436 9.05 29.29 16.90
N GLU A 437 8.37 28.21 16.57
CA GLU A 437 7.72 27.34 17.55
C GLU A 437 8.72 26.32 18.11
N GLY A 438 8.95 26.39 19.43
CA GLY A 438 9.96 25.58 20.10
C GLY A 438 11.39 26.11 19.90
N SER A 439 12.37 25.22 19.92
CA SER A 439 13.79 25.52 19.74
C SER A 439 14.39 24.58 18.70
N LEU A 440 15.53 24.97 18.10
CA LEU A 440 16.28 24.09 17.23
C LEU A 440 16.67 22.79 17.96
N ASN A 441 16.58 21.68 17.23
CA ASN A 441 17.08 20.37 17.61
C ASN A 441 17.98 19.86 16.47
N SER A 442 19.14 19.29 16.81
CA SER A 442 20.10 18.76 15.83
C SER A 442 19.50 17.67 14.93
N GLU A 443 18.50 16.93 15.40
CA GLU A 443 17.83 15.86 14.64
C GLU A 443 16.69 16.36 13.75
N ASP A 444 16.10 17.52 14.07
CA ASP A 444 14.94 18.05 13.33
C ASP A 444 15.37 18.89 12.12
N THR A 445 14.71 18.65 10.99
CA THR A 445 14.84 19.45 9.75
C THR A 445 13.59 20.28 9.45
N SER A 446 12.53 20.13 10.22
CA SER A 446 11.23 20.75 9.96
C SER A 446 10.71 21.50 11.18
N TYR A 447 10.35 22.77 10.99
CA TYR A 447 9.97 23.70 12.06
C TYR A 447 8.76 24.52 11.65
N TYR A 448 8.01 25.01 12.64
CA TYR A 448 6.91 25.94 12.41
C TYR A 448 7.29 27.37 12.80
N VAL A 449 6.88 28.33 11.98
CA VAL A 449 7.08 29.76 12.19
C VAL A 449 5.74 30.48 12.09
N GLU A 450 5.48 31.38 13.03
CA GLU A 450 4.35 32.30 12.98
C GLU A 450 4.84 33.66 12.48
N SER A 451 4.20 34.22 11.45
CA SER A 451 4.48 35.57 10.95
C SER A 451 3.99 36.61 11.96
N LEU A 452 4.81 37.62 12.26
CA LEU A 452 4.49 38.73 13.15
C LEU A 452 4.39 40.03 12.34
N GLY A 453 3.17 40.54 12.17
CA GLY A 453 2.92 41.74 11.37
C GLY A 453 2.90 41.46 9.87
N ASN A 454 3.12 42.51 9.06
CA ASN A 454 3.01 42.45 7.59
C ASN A 454 4.37 42.55 6.87
N GLY A 455 5.49 42.53 7.60
CA GLY A 455 6.83 42.57 7.03
C GLY A 455 7.31 41.19 6.59
N ASP A 456 8.29 41.14 5.68
CA ASP A 456 8.96 39.89 5.31
C ASP A 456 9.61 39.23 6.54
N ILE A 457 9.60 37.90 6.57
CA ILE A 457 10.24 37.11 7.62
C ILE A 457 11.74 37.08 7.34
N VAL A 458 12.54 37.53 8.30
CA VAL A 458 14.00 37.57 8.18
C VAL A 458 14.60 36.43 8.99
N TYR A 459 15.18 35.45 8.32
CA TYR A 459 15.92 34.36 8.95
C TYR A 459 17.38 34.74 9.06
N ARG A 460 17.87 34.90 10.29
CA ARG A 460 19.29 35.11 10.60
C ARG A 460 19.82 33.86 11.29
N ILE A 461 20.58 33.05 10.53
CA ILE A 461 21.04 31.72 10.96
C ILE A 461 22.55 31.63 11.06
N LYS A 462 23.04 30.94 12.08
CA LYS A 462 24.42 30.47 12.14
C LYS A 462 24.44 29.01 11.70
N VAL A 463 25.35 28.65 10.80
CA VAL A 463 25.52 27.27 10.33
C VAL A 463 26.87 26.72 10.77
N SER A 464 27.04 25.40 10.62
CA SER A 464 28.31 24.70 10.89
C SER A 464 29.51 25.41 10.26
N GLU A 465 30.65 25.37 10.94
CA GLU A 465 31.87 26.02 10.49
C GLU A 465 32.25 25.63 9.04
N GLY A 466 32.52 26.64 8.20
CA GLY A 466 32.83 26.47 6.78
C GLY A 466 31.63 26.15 5.88
N ALA A 467 30.50 25.72 6.45
CA ALA A 467 29.27 25.43 5.70
C ALA A 467 28.66 26.71 5.10
N LYS A 468 27.91 26.51 4.02
CA LYS A 468 27.18 27.57 3.31
C LYS A 468 25.69 27.35 3.45
N ALA A 469 24.92 28.43 3.44
CA ALA A 469 23.47 28.35 3.43
C ALA A 469 22.90 29.05 2.19
N SER A 470 21.83 28.50 1.63
CA SER A 470 21.11 29.08 0.50
C SER A 470 19.60 28.95 0.64
N LEU A 471 18.87 29.90 0.06
CA LEU A 471 17.41 29.91 -0.08
C LEU A 471 17.09 30.04 -1.56
N ASN A 472 16.31 29.10 -2.12
CA ASN A 472 15.98 29.07 -3.55
C ASN A 472 17.22 29.13 -4.47
N GLY A 473 18.28 28.39 -4.09
CA GLY A 473 19.56 28.35 -4.80
C GLY A 473 20.42 29.62 -4.68
N LYS A 474 19.98 30.64 -3.95
CA LYS A 474 20.73 31.88 -3.72
C LYS A 474 21.35 31.87 -2.32
N GLU A 475 22.67 32.07 -2.24
CA GLU A 475 23.36 32.24 -0.97
C GLU A 475 22.83 33.48 -0.21
N GLY A 476 22.78 33.36 1.12
CA GLY A 476 22.30 34.44 1.99
C GLY A 476 23.31 35.59 2.09
N THR A 477 22.86 36.75 2.58
CA THR A 477 23.80 37.84 2.90
C THR A 477 24.55 37.48 4.17
N LYS A 478 25.89 37.50 4.13
CA LYS A 478 26.73 37.15 5.29
C LYS A 478 27.02 38.39 6.15
N GLU A 479 26.66 38.34 7.43
CA GLU A 479 26.96 39.36 8.43
C GLU A 479 27.62 38.72 9.66
N GLY A 480 28.95 38.83 9.76
CA GLY A 480 29.73 38.09 10.76
C GLY A 480 29.59 36.58 10.56
N ASP A 481 29.19 35.87 11.62
CA ASP A 481 28.99 34.42 11.60
C ASP A 481 27.59 33.99 11.10
N TYR A 482 26.71 34.95 10.76
CA TYR A 482 25.32 34.68 10.41
C TYR A 482 25.04 34.88 8.93
N TRP A 483 24.17 34.04 8.38
CA TRP A 483 23.55 34.15 7.07
C TRP A 483 22.14 34.72 7.21
N ILE A 484 21.82 35.72 6.40
CA ILE A 484 20.54 36.43 6.43
C ILE A 484 19.75 36.13 5.16
N PHE A 485 18.50 35.70 5.33
CA PHE A 485 17.54 35.41 4.27
C PHE A 485 16.22 36.14 4.53
N ASN A 486 15.65 36.75 3.48
CA ASN A 486 14.33 37.36 3.52
C ASN A 486 13.34 36.45 2.77
N ALA A 487 12.33 35.94 3.46
CA ALA A 487 11.22 35.20 2.87
C ALA A 487 9.93 36.03 2.99
N LYS A 488 9.05 35.95 1.99
CA LYS A 488 7.81 36.75 2.04
C LYS A 488 6.91 36.18 3.11
N ALA A 489 6.23 37.04 3.86
CA ALA A 489 5.21 36.61 4.82
C ALA A 489 4.03 35.87 4.16
N SER A 490 3.88 35.98 2.83
CA SER A 490 2.93 35.23 2.01
C SER A 490 3.38 33.83 1.59
N ASP A 491 4.64 33.46 1.87
CA ASP A 491 5.15 32.14 1.53
C ASP A 491 4.71 31.13 2.60
N SER A 492 4.08 30.04 2.16
CA SER A 492 3.55 28.99 3.05
C SER A 492 4.64 28.18 3.77
N TYR A 493 5.86 28.18 3.23
CA TYR A 493 7.04 27.61 3.86
C TYR A 493 8.31 28.24 3.29
N THR A 494 9.43 28.09 3.99
CA THR A 494 10.77 28.51 3.57
C THR A 494 11.73 27.34 3.69
N ASN A 495 12.41 26.98 2.61
CA ASN A 495 13.44 25.94 2.62
C ASN A 495 14.84 26.58 2.60
N ILE A 496 15.61 26.37 3.66
CA ILE A 496 17.01 26.77 3.72
C ILE A 496 17.88 25.52 3.58
N VAL A 497 18.73 25.50 2.55
CA VAL A 497 19.66 24.40 2.31
C VAL A 497 21.01 24.78 2.90
N VAL A 498 21.47 24.01 3.88
CA VAL A 498 22.83 24.10 4.41
C VAL A 498 23.69 23.06 3.71
N THR A 499 24.73 23.52 3.01
CA THR A 499 25.72 22.69 2.33
C THR A 499 26.98 22.65 3.20
N ALA A 500 27.46 21.45 3.52
CA ALA A 500 28.69 21.25 4.29
C ALA A 500 29.88 21.92 3.61
N TYR A 501 30.94 22.17 4.38
CA TYR A 501 32.11 22.87 3.86
C TYR A 501 32.78 22.09 2.71
N ASP A 502 32.80 20.76 2.83
CA ASP A 502 33.31 19.86 1.81
C ASP A 502 32.42 19.73 0.55
N GLY A 503 31.21 20.29 0.57
CA GLY A 503 30.23 20.21 -0.51
C GLY A 503 29.55 18.84 -0.67
N THR A 504 29.93 17.83 0.13
CA THR A 504 29.46 16.44 -0.04
C THR A 504 28.11 16.19 0.62
N ASN A 505 27.85 16.86 1.75
CA ASN A 505 26.60 16.73 2.48
C ASN A 505 25.75 18.00 2.37
N LYS A 506 24.45 17.82 2.22
CA LYS A 506 23.45 18.89 2.27
C LYS A 506 22.36 18.51 3.25
N LYS A 507 21.80 19.51 3.93
CA LYS A 507 20.65 19.34 4.82
C LYS A 507 19.65 20.46 4.53
N ILE A 508 18.41 20.08 4.25
CA ILE A 508 17.31 21.00 3.98
C ILE A 508 16.58 21.26 5.28
N TYR A 509 16.40 22.52 5.63
CA TYR A 509 15.62 23.00 6.77
C TYR A 509 14.34 23.67 6.28
N THR A 510 13.19 23.09 6.60
CA THR A 510 11.87 23.57 6.18
C THR A 510 11.17 24.28 7.32
N PHE A 511 10.91 25.58 7.13
CA PHE A 511 10.20 26.43 8.07
C PHE A 511 8.79 26.68 7.53
N VAL A 512 7.80 25.99 8.08
CA VAL A 512 6.39 26.08 7.67
C VAL A 512 5.72 27.28 8.34
N ASN A 513 5.10 28.16 7.55
CA ASN A 513 4.43 29.35 8.04
C ASN A 513 2.99 29.04 8.51
N LYS A 514 2.80 28.86 9.81
CA LYS A 514 1.49 28.52 10.40
C LYS A 514 0.43 29.61 10.23
N THR A 515 0.83 30.86 10.00
CA THR A 515 -0.10 32.00 9.89
C THR A 515 -0.95 31.93 8.61
N LEU A 516 -0.48 31.25 7.56
CA LEU A 516 -1.16 31.19 6.26
C LEU A 516 -2.12 30.00 6.10
N GLY A 517 -2.20 29.12 7.10
CA GLY A 517 -3.01 27.90 7.07
C GLY A 517 -2.18 26.62 7.03
N ASN A 518 -2.81 25.50 6.70
CA ASN A 518 -2.20 24.17 6.78
C ASN A 518 -1.28 23.91 5.57
N TYR A 519 -0.04 23.50 5.86
CA TYR A 519 0.91 22.99 4.86
C TYR A 519 0.40 21.72 4.17
N PHE A 520 -0.41 20.94 4.90
CA PHE A 520 -1.15 19.77 4.44
C PHE A 520 -2.55 20.15 3.94
N GLY A 521 -3.03 19.42 2.94
CA GLY A 521 -4.30 19.59 2.28
C GLY A 521 -4.12 19.60 0.76
N ILE A 522 -4.97 18.86 0.06
CA ILE A 522 -4.99 18.80 -1.40
C ILE A 522 -5.93 19.89 -1.92
N SER A 523 -5.43 20.80 -2.76
CA SER A 523 -6.23 21.90 -3.30
C SER A 523 -7.34 21.41 -4.23
N ASP A 524 -8.45 22.14 -4.29
CA ASP A 524 -9.55 21.84 -5.23
C ASP A 524 -9.11 21.86 -6.69
N ASN A 525 -8.09 22.67 -7.01
CA ASN A 525 -7.49 22.71 -8.35
C ASN A 525 -6.78 21.39 -8.69
N THR A 526 -5.97 20.86 -7.76
CA THR A 526 -5.30 19.56 -7.94
C THR A 526 -6.32 18.43 -8.06
N LYS A 527 -7.36 18.43 -7.21
CA LYS A 527 -8.47 17.46 -7.30
C LYS A 527 -9.17 17.53 -8.66
N ALA A 528 -9.44 18.74 -9.16
CA ALA A 528 -10.07 18.95 -10.46
C ALA A 528 -9.19 18.47 -11.63
N LYS A 529 -7.88 18.72 -11.59
CA LYS A 529 -6.93 18.22 -12.59
C LYS A 529 -6.88 16.70 -12.62
N ALA A 530 -6.78 16.05 -11.45
CA ALA A 530 -6.79 14.59 -11.36
C ALA A 530 -8.09 14.00 -11.94
N LYS A 531 -9.23 14.63 -11.64
CA LYS A 531 -10.53 14.25 -12.21
C LYS A 531 -10.61 14.45 -13.72
N GLU A 532 -10.01 15.52 -14.26
CA GLU A 532 -9.91 15.71 -15.72
C GLU A 532 -9.14 14.57 -16.39
N LEU A 533 -8.04 14.12 -15.78
CA LEU A 533 -7.25 12.98 -16.29
C LEU A 533 -8.02 11.66 -16.19
N LEU A 534 -8.74 11.42 -15.09
CA LEU A 534 -9.60 10.24 -14.94
C LEU A 534 -10.66 10.17 -16.04
N ASN A 535 -11.34 11.28 -16.32
CA ASN A 535 -12.36 11.38 -17.37
C ASN A 535 -11.84 11.11 -18.80
N LYS A 536 -10.52 10.99 -18.98
CA LYS A 536 -9.92 10.64 -20.27
C LYS A 536 -9.68 9.14 -20.41
N THR A 537 -9.84 8.37 -19.33
CA THR A 537 -9.71 6.92 -19.35
C THR A 537 -11.06 6.29 -19.71
N ASP A 538 -11.04 5.27 -20.58
CA ASP A 538 -12.24 4.50 -20.93
C ASP A 538 -12.81 3.77 -19.70
N TRP A 539 -11.94 3.37 -18.77
CA TRP A 539 -12.34 2.72 -17.52
C TRP A 539 -13.21 3.62 -16.63
N TYR A 540 -12.88 4.91 -16.49
CA TYR A 540 -13.66 5.80 -15.61
C TYR A 540 -14.98 6.26 -16.24
N THR A 541 -15.08 6.29 -17.58
CA THR A 541 -16.21 6.88 -18.31
C THR A 541 -17.28 5.88 -18.77
N THR A 542 -16.96 4.59 -18.82
CA THR A 542 -17.93 3.56 -19.21
C THR A 542 -18.69 3.03 -17.97
N GLU A 543 -20.02 3.10 -17.97
CA GLU A 543 -20.88 2.48 -16.93
C GLU A 543 -20.71 0.95 -16.86
N SER A 544 -19.97 0.34 -17.79
CA SER A 544 -19.75 -1.11 -17.92
C SER A 544 -18.58 -1.66 -17.09
N ASN A 545 -18.19 -1.01 -15.98
CA ASN A 545 -17.07 -1.44 -15.13
C ASN A 545 -17.25 -2.85 -14.55
N LEU A 546 -16.80 -3.85 -15.32
CA LEU A 546 -16.76 -5.26 -14.96
C LEU A 546 -15.70 -5.45 -13.88
N ALA A 547 -16.09 -5.25 -12.62
CA ALA A 547 -15.24 -5.51 -11.46
C ALA A 547 -14.93 -7.01 -11.24
N GLN A 548 -15.13 -7.86 -12.26
CA GLN A 548 -15.13 -9.32 -12.19
C GLN A 548 -13.77 -9.96 -12.52
N ALA A 549 -12.83 -9.23 -13.13
CA ALA A 549 -11.59 -9.82 -13.62
C ALA A 549 -10.56 -10.03 -12.50
N SER A 550 -10.47 -9.10 -11.56
CA SER A 550 -9.54 -9.17 -10.43
C SER A 550 -9.98 -8.28 -9.25
N TYR A 551 -9.43 -8.54 -8.06
CA TYR A 551 -9.59 -7.68 -6.87
C TYR A 551 -9.14 -6.23 -7.11
N TRP A 552 -8.22 -5.99 -8.06
CA TRP A 552 -7.85 -4.62 -8.44
C TRP A 552 -9.01 -3.81 -9.02
N ASP A 553 -9.97 -4.45 -9.68
CA ASP A 553 -11.12 -3.75 -10.25
C ASP A 553 -12.08 -3.28 -9.13
N VAL A 554 -12.14 -4.04 -8.04
CA VAL A 554 -12.82 -3.64 -6.80
C VAL A 554 -12.12 -2.44 -6.17
N PHE A 555 -10.78 -2.46 -6.09
CA PHE A 555 -10.00 -1.35 -5.53
C PHE A 555 -10.15 -0.06 -6.35
N MET A 556 -10.04 -0.16 -7.68
CA MET A 556 -10.25 0.99 -8.56
C MET A 556 -11.66 1.57 -8.40
N ARG A 557 -12.70 0.72 -8.36
CA ARG A 557 -14.10 1.16 -8.19
C ARG A 557 -14.32 1.85 -6.83
N ALA A 558 -13.73 1.30 -5.77
CA ALA A 558 -13.76 1.87 -4.44
C ALA A 558 -13.04 3.22 -4.37
N ALA A 559 -11.85 3.32 -4.99
CA ALA A 559 -11.08 4.56 -5.10
C ALA A 559 -11.88 5.63 -5.83
N ALA A 560 -12.53 5.27 -6.93
CA ALA A 560 -13.38 6.15 -7.72
C ALA A 560 -14.64 6.62 -6.97
N GLY A 561 -15.00 6.01 -5.84
CA GLY A 561 -16.22 6.31 -5.09
C GLY A 561 -17.50 5.89 -5.84
N LEU A 562 -17.39 4.92 -6.75
CA LEU A 562 -18.53 4.40 -7.50
C LEU A 562 -19.34 3.41 -6.65
N SER A 563 -20.67 3.46 -6.74
CA SER A 563 -21.54 2.51 -6.02
C SER A 563 -21.28 1.08 -6.47
N PHE A 564 -21.34 0.12 -5.55
CA PHE A 564 -21.28 -1.31 -5.85
C PHE A 564 -22.67 -1.95 -5.98
N ASP A 565 -23.75 -1.17 -5.93
CA ASP A 565 -25.10 -1.71 -6.02
C ASP A 565 -25.35 -2.37 -7.38
N ASN A 566 -25.95 -3.56 -7.35
CA ASN A 566 -26.23 -4.39 -8.52
C ASN A 566 -24.99 -4.70 -9.38
N THR A 567 -23.81 -4.68 -8.76
CA THR A 567 -22.54 -4.88 -9.45
C THR A 567 -22.01 -6.29 -9.20
N LYS A 568 -21.62 -6.99 -10.27
CA LYS A 568 -20.89 -8.26 -10.13
C LYS A 568 -19.40 -7.93 -9.97
N ILE A 569 -18.76 -8.58 -9.01
CA ILE A 569 -17.37 -8.34 -8.66
C ILE A 569 -16.56 -9.64 -8.72
N TYR A 570 -15.24 -9.52 -8.58
CA TYR A 570 -14.31 -10.63 -8.61
C TYR A 570 -14.69 -11.65 -7.55
N ASN A 571 -14.88 -12.90 -7.97
CA ASN A 571 -15.18 -13.96 -7.02
C ASN A 571 -13.89 -14.45 -6.37
N ILE A 572 -13.68 -14.03 -5.12
CA ILE A 572 -12.47 -14.36 -4.36
C ILE A 572 -12.32 -15.86 -4.09
N THR A 573 -13.39 -16.67 -4.16
CA THR A 573 -13.30 -18.13 -3.96
C THR A 573 -12.56 -18.82 -5.11
N LYS A 574 -12.33 -18.13 -6.23
CA LYS A 574 -11.46 -18.58 -7.32
C LYS A 574 -9.98 -18.39 -7.01
N ALA A 575 -9.63 -17.53 -6.06
CA ALA A 575 -8.27 -17.42 -5.60
C ALA A 575 -7.86 -18.74 -4.93
N ARG A 576 -6.61 -19.15 -5.14
CA ARG A 576 -6.06 -20.27 -4.36
C ARG A 576 -6.04 -19.85 -2.89
N ILE A 577 -6.37 -20.75 -1.98
CA ILE A 577 -6.37 -20.49 -0.52
C ILE A 577 -5.64 -21.65 0.15
N ASP A 578 -4.34 -21.49 0.45
CA ASP A 578 -3.57 -22.43 1.26
C ASP A 578 -2.35 -21.75 1.91
N ARG A 579 -1.73 -22.41 2.91
CA ARG A 579 -0.60 -21.86 3.70
C ARG A 579 0.66 -21.53 2.88
N LYS A 580 0.74 -21.93 1.60
CA LYS A 580 1.91 -21.66 0.74
C LYS A 580 1.78 -20.33 0.00
N ILE A 581 0.65 -19.64 0.14
CA ILE A 581 0.40 -18.37 -0.51
C ILE A 581 1.05 -17.23 0.29
N PRO A 582 1.64 -16.22 -0.36
CA PRO A 582 2.21 -15.07 0.33
C PRO A 582 1.15 -14.28 1.12
N ALA A 583 1.52 -13.74 2.28
CA ALA A 583 0.65 -12.92 3.13
C ALA A 583 0.01 -11.75 2.37
N LYS A 584 0.73 -11.13 1.42
CA LYS A 584 0.18 -10.04 0.57
C LYS A 584 -1.08 -10.43 -0.18
N THR A 585 -1.22 -11.69 -0.60
CA THR A 585 -2.42 -12.15 -1.30
C THR A 585 -3.63 -12.16 -0.38
N TYR A 586 -3.49 -12.66 0.85
CA TYR A 586 -4.54 -12.52 1.87
C TYR A 586 -4.83 -11.05 2.17
N GLY A 587 -3.79 -10.21 2.15
CA GLY A 587 -3.90 -8.75 2.19
C GLY A 587 -4.92 -8.20 1.18
N PHE A 588 -4.77 -8.57 -0.10
CA PHE A 588 -5.71 -8.18 -1.15
C PHE A 588 -7.13 -8.73 -0.92
N LEU A 589 -7.25 -10.01 -0.58
CA LEU A 589 -8.56 -10.67 -0.44
C LEU A 589 -9.37 -10.13 0.73
N ILE A 590 -8.72 -9.82 1.86
CA ILE A 590 -9.39 -9.22 3.02
C ILE A 590 -9.87 -7.81 2.69
N LEU A 591 -9.05 -6.99 2.02
CA LEU A 591 -9.47 -5.66 1.61
C LEU A 591 -10.65 -5.71 0.62
N ASP A 592 -10.66 -6.66 -0.32
CA ASP A 592 -11.78 -6.89 -1.25
C ASP A 592 -13.08 -7.25 -0.49
N LEU A 593 -13.01 -8.20 0.44
CA LEU A 593 -14.14 -8.59 1.30
C LEU A 593 -14.70 -7.39 2.07
N VAL A 594 -13.81 -6.61 2.68
CA VAL A 594 -14.22 -5.44 3.46
C VAL A 594 -14.87 -4.37 2.57
N ILE A 595 -14.29 -4.07 1.39
CA ILE A 595 -14.85 -3.10 0.44
C ILE A 595 -16.22 -3.53 -0.06
N SER A 596 -16.40 -4.83 -0.32
CA SER A 596 -17.66 -5.40 -0.82
C SER A 596 -18.73 -5.60 0.27
N GLY A 597 -18.41 -5.29 1.54
CA GLY A 597 -19.34 -5.43 2.66
C GLY A 597 -19.53 -6.88 3.12
N GLU A 598 -18.51 -7.71 2.93
CA GLU A 598 -18.46 -9.10 3.40
C GLU A 598 -17.61 -9.23 4.68
N ASN A 599 -17.85 -10.30 5.43
CA ASN A 599 -17.17 -10.53 6.71
C ASN A 599 -15.82 -11.25 6.48
N PRO A 600 -14.67 -10.60 6.73
CA PRO A 600 -13.36 -11.25 6.54
C PRO A 600 -13.06 -12.36 7.56
N TYR A 601 -13.78 -12.41 8.68
CA TYR A 601 -13.64 -13.45 9.71
C TYR A 601 -14.51 -14.68 9.45
N ASP A 602 -15.54 -14.56 8.62
CA ASP A 602 -16.36 -15.68 8.18
C ASP A 602 -16.97 -15.39 6.80
N PHE A 603 -16.20 -15.72 5.75
CA PHE A 603 -16.69 -15.71 4.38
C PHE A 603 -16.67 -17.12 3.83
N ASN A 604 -17.85 -17.64 3.47
CA ASN A 604 -18.03 -19.00 2.98
C ASN A 604 -17.42 -20.07 3.92
N GLY A 605 -17.56 -19.87 5.24
CA GLY A 605 -17.02 -20.78 6.27
C GLY A 605 -15.51 -20.69 6.46
N SER A 606 -14.85 -19.71 5.86
CA SER A 606 -13.40 -19.48 5.97
C SER A 606 -13.12 -18.16 6.69
N ASN A 607 -12.21 -18.21 7.66
CA ASN A 607 -11.67 -17.03 8.33
C ASN A 607 -10.39 -16.58 7.62
N TYR A 608 -10.50 -15.55 6.77
CA TYR A 608 -9.36 -15.06 5.99
C TYR A 608 -8.33 -14.32 6.85
N VAL A 609 -8.77 -13.70 7.95
CA VAL A 609 -7.87 -13.06 8.92
C VAL A 609 -6.99 -14.12 9.59
N GLU A 610 -7.57 -15.22 10.08
CA GLU A 610 -6.80 -16.31 10.68
C GLU A 610 -5.85 -16.99 9.67
N LEU A 611 -6.23 -17.04 8.39
CA LEU A 611 -5.34 -17.55 7.33
C LEU A 611 -4.16 -16.60 7.05
N LEU A 612 -4.37 -15.29 7.10
CA LEU A 612 -3.31 -14.29 7.03
C LEU A 612 -2.36 -14.42 8.21
N GLU A 613 -2.88 -14.54 9.43
CA GLU A 613 -2.10 -14.69 10.66
C GLU A 613 -1.13 -15.86 10.57
N LYS A 614 -1.60 -17.02 10.09
CA LYS A 614 -0.75 -18.22 9.92
C LYS A 614 0.44 -18.04 8.98
N CYS A 615 0.50 -16.95 8.19
CA CYS A 615 1.63 -16.67 7.31
C CYS A 615 2.90 -16.24 8.07
N ASP A 616 2.78 -15.77 9.31
CA ASP A 616 3.90 -15.31 10.14
C ASP A 616 4.63 -16.44 10.89
N GLU A 617 4.00 -17.62 11.03
CA GLU A 617 4.52 -18.75 11.82
C GLU A 617 5.94 -19.14 11.38
N LYS A 618 6.21 -19.09 10.06
CA LYS A 618 7.52 -19.40 9.48
C LYS A 618 8.60 -18.36 9.78
N TYR A 619 8.22 -17.21 10.33
CA TYR A 619 9.09 -16.11 10.73
C TYR A 619 9.06 -15.87 12.25
N GLU A 620 8.58 -16.85 13.04
CA GLU A 620 8.48 -16.75 14.50
C GLU A 620 7.68 -15.52 14.96
N HIS A 621 6.63 -15.15 14.20
CA HIS A 621 5.78 -13.98 14.47
C HIS A 621 6.52 -12.62 14.41
N LYS A 622 7.70 -12.55 13.78
CA LYS A 622 8.49 -11.31 13.64
C LYS A 622 8.23 -10.55 12.34
N SER A 623 7.64 -11.18 11.33
CA SER A 623 7.29 -10.59 10.03
C SER A 623 6.31 -11.50 9.28
N PHE A 624 5.65 -10.97 8.25
CA PHE A 624 4.81 -11.72 7.31
C PHE A 624 5.54 -12.00 5.98
N GLY A 625 6.79 -11.55 5.84
CA GLY A 625 7.69 -11.89 4.74
C GLY A 625 8.49 -10.71 4.21
N SER A 626 8.26 -10.33 2.96
CA SER A 626 8.88 -9.14 2.38
C SER A 626 8.28 -7.87 2.98
N ASN A 627 8.95 -6.72 2.82
CA ASN A 627 8.41 -5.41 3.22
C ASN A 627 7.04 -5.15 2.57
N GLU A 628 6.86 -5.53 1.31
CA GLU A 628 5.56 -5.48 0.62
C GLU A 628 4.49 -6.34 1.34
N ALA A 629 4.86 -7.54 1.79
CA ALA A 629 3.94 -8.41 2.52
C ALA A 629 3.55 -7.83 3.88
N ASP A 630 4.48 -7.22 4.60
CA ASP A 630 4.20 -6.51 5.85
C ASP A 630 3.25 -5.32 5.61
N ILE A 631 3.45 -4.52 4.56
CA ILE A 631 2.56 -3.40 4.22
C ILE A 631 1.13 -3.91 3.94
N TRP A 632 0.97 -4.91 3.08
CA TRP A 632 -0.37 -5.45 2.75
C TRP A 632 -1.04 -6.16 3.92
N THR A 633 -0.25 -6.75 4.82
CA THR A 633 -0.77 -7.30 6.08
C THR A 633 -1.29 -6.18 6.97
N TYR A 634 -0.57 -5.05 7.07
CA TYR A 634 -1.00 -3.90 7.86
C TYR A 634 -2.32 -3.31 7.31
N ILE A 635 -2.44 -3.17 5.98
CA ILE A 635 -3.70 -2.76 5.32
C ILE A 635 -4.85 -3.68 5.71
N ALA A 636 -4.68 -5.00 5.53
CA ALA A 636 -5.75 -5.96 5.75
C ALA A 636 -6.17 -6.09 7.21
N LEU A 637 -5.21 -6.12 8.14
CA LEU A 637 -5.51 -6.17 9.57
C LEU A 637 -6.24 -4.89 10.01
N LYS A 638 -5.77 -3.72 9.58
CA LYS A 638 -6.44 -2.43 9.87
C LYS A 638 -7.86 -2.40 9.31
N ALA A 639 -8.05 -2.83 8.07
CA ALA A 639 -9.38 -2.95 7.45
C ALA A 639 -10.27 -3.97 8.18
N ALA A 640 -9.72 -5.08 8.66
CA ALA A 640 -10.45 -6.07 9.46
C ALA A 640 -10.71 -5.64 10.92
N GLY A 641 -10.35 -4.41 11.32
CA GLY A 641 -10.56 -3.87 12.66
C GLY A 641 -9.51 -4.23 13.69
N ALA A 642 -8.35 -4.74 13.27
CA ALA A 642 -7.17 -4.85 14.13
C ALA A 642 -6.57 -3.46 14.40
N GLN A 643 -6.11 -3.25 15.62
CA GLN A 643 -5.58 -1.97 16.11
C GLN A 643 -4.42 -2.26 17.09
N SER A 644 -3.94 -1.26 17.83
CA SER A 644 -2.70 -1.36 18.64
C SER A 644 -2.64 -2.47 19.70
N ASP A 645 -3.77 -3.01 20.15
CA ASP A 645 -3.86 -4.12 21.11
C ASP A 645 -3.90 -5.50 20.44
N TYR A 646 -4.06 -5.55 19.12
CA TYR A 646 -4.06 -6.77 18.34
C TYR A 646 -2.65 -7.39 18.38
N PRO A 647 -2.52 -8.71 18.59
CA PRO A 647 -1.23 -9.38 18.59
C PRO A 647 -0.43 -8.98 17.35
N TYR A 648 0.83 -8.56 17.54
CA TYR A 648 1.76 -8.16 16.48
C TYR A 648 1.49 -6.83 15.74
N MET A 649 0.35 -6.16 15.94
CA MET A 649 0.01 -4.93 15.18
C MET A 649 0.95 -3.77 15.48
N ASN A 650 1.37 -3.58 16.74
CA ASN A 650 2.36 -2.55 17.09
C ASN A 650 3.73 -2.82 16.46
N ASP A 651 4.19 -4.08 16.50
CA ASP A 651 5.47 -4.45 15.88
C ASP A 651 5.40 -4.31 14.36
N LEU A 652 4.28 -4.69 13.75
CA LEU A 652 4.02 -4.50 12.33
C LEU A 652 4.00 -3.02 11.94
N LEU A 653 3.27 -2.18 12.68
CA LEU A 653 3.25 -0.73 12.51
C LEU A 653 4.66 -0.15 12.58
N ASN A 654 5.46 -0.56 13.56
CA ASN A 654 6.85 -0.10 13.71
C ASN A 654 7.73 -0.53 12.53
N ARG A 655 7.57 -1.76 12.01
CA ARG A 655 8.30 -2.22 10.82
C ARG A 655 7.89 -1.44 9.56
N VAL A 656 6.59 -1.22 9.35
CA VAL A 656 6.07 -0.46 8.21
C VAL A 656 6.54 1.01 8.30
N LYS A 657 6.53 1.62 9.49
CA LYS A 657 7.10 2.96 9.75
C LYS A 657 8.60 3.00 9.49
N PHE A 658 9.35 2.02 9.97
CA PHE A 658 10.78 1.93 9.74
C PHE A 658 11.09 1.85 8.24
N PHE A 659 10.35 1.02 7.50
CA PHE A 659 10.52 0.90 6.06
C PHE A 659 10.14 2.18 5.31
N ALA A 660 9.01 2.81 5.65
CA ALA A 660 8.58 4.10 5.09
C ALA A 660 9.66 5.19 5.21
N MET A 661 10.38 5.22 6.35
CA MET A 661 11.41 6.22 6.66
C MET A 661 12.81 5.84 6.15
N ASN A 662 13.02 4.63 5.63
CA ASN A 662 14.34 4.17 5.18
C ASN A 662 14.70 4.77 3.81
N SER A 663 15.57 5.78 3.80
CA SER A 663 15.97 6.52 2.59
C SER A 663 16.68 5.69 1.51
N SER A 664 17.15 4.48 1.84
CA SER A 664 17.78 3.56 0.89
C SER A 664 16.81 2.49 0.36
N GLY A 665 15.57 2.47 0.85
CA GLY A 665 14.53 1.54 0.41
C GLY A 665 13.95 1.90 -0.96
N ASP A 666 13.34 0.91 -1.60
CA ASP A 666 12.61 1.06 -2.86
C ASP A 666 11.50 2.13 -2.75
N ILE A 667 11.59 3.20 -3.54
CA ILE A 667 10.70 4.37 -3.39
C ILE A 667 9.25 4.06 -3.72
N GLU A 668 8.97 3.16 -4.67
CA GLU A 668 7.60 2.71 -4.99
C GLU A 668 6.95 2.03 -3.77
N LEU A 669 7.64 1.07 -3.15
CA LEU A 669 7.15 0.38 -1.95
C LEU A 669 7.09 1.30 -0.73
N ARG A 670 8.05 2.22 -0.56
CA ARG A 670 7.99 3.24 0.51
C ARG A 670 6.78 4.13 0.34
N SER A 671 6.46 4.52 -0.89
CA SER A 671 5.29 5.36 -1.18
C SER A 671 3.98 4.64 -0.90
N LEU A 672 3.89 3.34 -1.17
CA LEU A 672 2.77 2.52 -0.69
C LEU A 672 2.69 2.53 0.84
N ALA A 673 3.81 2.39 1.56
CA ALA A 673 3.81 2.49 3.02
C ALA A 673 3.34 3.87 3.50
N TRP A 674 3.67 4.96 2.79
CA TRP A 674 3.13 6.30 3.08
C TRP A 674 1.62 6.37 2.84
N ALA A 675 1.13 5.74 1.76
CA ALA A 675 -0.28 5.67 1.43
C ALA A 675 -1.12 5.07 2.58
N VAL A 676 -0.57 4.05 3.23
CA VAL A 676 -1.23 3.36 4.36
C VAL A 676 -0.95 4.03 5.71
N LEU A 677 0.23 4.60 5.92
CA LEU A 677 0.58 5.25 7.19
C LEU A 677 0.11 6.70 7.31
N GLY A 678 -0.54 7.27 6.29
CA GLY A 678 -0.91 8.70 6.21
C GLY A 678 -1.16 9.38 7.57
N ASP A 679 -2.11 8.88 8.36
CA ASP A 679 -2.45 9.45 9.68
C ASP A 679 -1.55 8.97 10.84
N ASP A 680 -0.87 7.85 10.66
CA ASP A 680 0.04 7.24 11.63
C ASP A 680 1.42 7.93 11.68
N LEU A 681 1.77 8.76 10.69
CA LEU A 681 3.00 9.57 10.64
C LEU A 681 2.80 10.94 11.30
N SER A 682 3.78 11.38 12.09
CA SER A 682 3.80 12.75 12.62
C SER A 682 4.01 13.78 11.52
N GLU A 683 3.54 15.02 11.72
CA GLU A 683 3.72 16.10 10.73
C GLU A 683 5.20 16.32 10.35
N LYS A 684 6.12 16.22 11.31
CA LYS A 684 7.56 16.32 11.05
C LYS A 684 8.08 15.20 10.14
N GLN A 685 7.64 13.96 10.36
CA GLN A 685 7.99 12.84 9.49
C GLN A 685 7.43 13.03 8.08
N LYS A 686 6.20 13.54 7.95
CA LYS A 686 5.59 13.85 6.65
C LYS A 686 6.41 14.89 5.89
N ILE A 687 6.79 16.01 6.54
CA ILE A 687 7.61 17.06 5.92
C ILE A 687 8.98 16.51 5.50
N TYR A 688 9.63 15.70 6.34
CA TYR A 688 10.89 15.04 5.98
C TYR A 688 10.76 14.23 4.68
N LEU A 689 9.73 13.40 4.55
CA LEU A 689 9.51 12.57 3.36
C LEU A 689 9.22 13.40 2.11
N ILE A 690 8.42 14.47 2.25
CA ILE A 690 8.13 15.42 1.16
C ILE A 690 9.44 15.99 0.63
N GLU A 691 10.27 16.55 1.50
CA GLU A 691 11.51 17.22 1.07
C GLU A 691 12.58 16.23 0.57
N GLU A 692 12.61 15.00 1.10
CA GLU A 692 13.43 13.93 0.52
C GLU A 692 13.01 13.64 -0.94
N VAL A 693 11.71 13.60 -1.22
CA VAL A 693 11.18 13.43 -2.59
C VAL A 693 11.62 14.57 -3.51
N ARG A 694 11.53 15.81 -3.02
CA ARG A 694 11.97 16.99 -3.80
C ARG A 694 13.45 16.91 -4.17
N ASP A 695 14.30 16.51 -3.22
CA ASP A 695 15.76 16.54 -3.39
C ASP A 695 16.28 15.38 -4.24
N LYS A 696 15.73 14.17 -4.06
CA LYS A 696 16.29 12.94 -4.63
C LYS A 696 15.55 12.37 -5.82
N TYR A 697 14.23 12.57 -5.88
CA TYR A 697 13.38 11.81 -6.80
C TYR A 697 12.66 12.69 -7.82
N LEU A 698 12.49 13.99 -7.55
CA LEU A 698 11.84 14.93 -8.46
C LEU A 698 12.81 15.39 -9.57
N SER A 699 12.49 15.08 -10.83
CA SER A 699 13.25 15.54 -11.99
C SER A 699 12.91 16.98 -12.37
N ASP A 700 13.94 17.75 -12.70
CA ASP A 700 13.87 19.12 -13.25
C ASP A 700 14.34 19.19 -14.72
N LYS A 701 14.62 18.04 -15.35
CA LYS A 701 15.22 17.95 -16.69
C LYS A 701 14.18 18.05 -17.80
N GLU A 702 14.21 19.13 -18.57
CA GLU A 702 13.47 19.32 -19.84
C GLU A 702 12.05 18.73 -19.81
N ASP A 703 11.73 17.80 -20.73
CA ASP A 703 10.42 17.17 -20.88
C ASP A 703 10.02 16.24 -19.72
N MET A 704 10.95 15.91 -18.82
CA MET A 704 10.72 15.10 -17.62
C MET A 704 10.51 15.95 -16.36
N ALA A 705 10.56 17.28 -16.47
CA ALA A 705 10.34 18.16 -15.33
C ALA A 705 8.98 17.87 -14.67
N GLY A 706 8.97 17.66 -13.36
CA GLY A 706 7.77 17.29 -12.59
C GLY A 706 7.56 15.79 -12.42
N LEU A 707 8.38 14.94 -13.03
CA LEU A 707 8.31 13.48 -12.87
C LEU A 707 9.08 12.98 -11.66
N PHE A 708 8.69 11.84 -11.08
CA PHE A 708 9.44 11.17 -10.01
C PHE A 708 10.18 9.93 -10.56
N THR A 709 11.50 9.86 -10.39
CA THR A 709 12.35 8.81 -11.00
C THR A 709 13.35 8.20 -10.00
N TYR A 710 13.77 6.94 -10.22
CA TYR A 710 14.77 6.23 -9.39
C TYR A 710 16.22 6.66 -9.64
N TYR A 711 16.51 7.10 -10.87
CA TYR A 711 17.86 7.39 -11.35
C TYR A 711 17.84 8.63 -12.24
N ASP A 712 18.99 9.27 -12.38
CA ASP A 712 19.24 10.38 -13.29
C ASP A 712 19.15 9.99 -14.78
N GLU A 713 19.06 8.69 -15.10
CA GLU A 713 19.04 8.14 -16.45
C GLU A 713 17.63 7.83 -16.98
N VAL A 714 17.34 8.31 -18.19
CA VAL A 714 16.05 8.26 -18.91
C VAL A 714 15.57 6.83 -19.25
N LYS A 715 16.45 5.81 -19.22
CA LYS A 715 16.18 4.48 -19.79
C LYS A 715 15.19 3.61 -19.00
N TYR A 716 14.83 3.99 -17.78
CA TYR A 716 14.02 3.17 -16.86
C TYR A 716 12.87 3.92 -16.19
N VAL A 717 12.40 5.01 -16.80
CA VAL A 717 11.32 5.82 -16.26
C VAL A 717 9.97 5.09 -16.43
N THR A 718 9.38 4.63 -15.33
CA THR A 718 8.06 3.96 -15.32
C THR A 718 6.96 4.87 -14.77
N SER A 719 5.75 4.74 -15.30
CA SER A 719 4.58 5.39 -14.71
C SER A 719 4.28 4.89 -13.30
N SER A 720 4.65 3.63 -12.96
CA SER A 720 4.41 3.02 -11.65
C SER A 720 5.07 3.77 -10.49
N CYS A 721 6.36 4.11 -10.65
CA CYS A 721 7.11 4.88 -9.67
C CYS A 721 6.47 6.26 -9.45
N HIS A 722 6.19 6.95 -10.55
CA HIS A 722 5.62 8.29 -10.50
C HIS A 722 4.26 8.32 -9.80
N VAL A 723 3.35 7.39 -10.14
CA VAL A 723 2.01 7.36 -9.53
C VAL A 723 2.01 6.88 -8.09
N ALA A 724 2.91 5.96 -7.71
CA ALA A 724 3.06 5.53 -6.32
C ALA A 724 3.53 6.69 -5.44
N VAL A 725 4.54 7.47 -5.87
CA VAL A 725 5.01 8.65 -5.14
C VAL A 725 3.89 9.68 -5.01
N MET A 726 3.13 9.95 -6.07
CA MET A 726 1.97 10.85 -6.00
C MET A 726 0.91 10.37 -5.00
N GLU A 727 0.59 9.07 -5.02
CA GLU A 727 -0.38 8.47 -4.11
C GLU A 727 0.07 8.58 -2.64
N GLY A 728 1.33 8.25 -2.37
CA GLY A 728 1.94 8.36 -1.04
C GLY A 728 1.96 9.80 -0.53
N LEU A 729 2.36 10.76 -1.37
CA LEU A 729 2.34 12.20 -1.05
C LEU A 729 0.91 12.69 -0.77
N ASN A 730 -0.05 12.29 -1.60
CA ASN A 730 -1.46 12.62 -1.40
C ASN A 730 -1.98 12.12 -0.04
N ALA A 731 -1.66 10.86 0.31
CA ALA A 731 -2.12 10.24 1.55
C ALA A 731 -1.52 10.86 2.83
N ILE A 732 -0.29 11.38 2.77
CA ILE A 732 0.27 12.19 3.87
C ILE A 732 -0.25 13.64 3.85
N GLY A 733 -1.13 13.97 2.92
CA GLY A 733 -1.79 15.27 2.80
C GLY A 733 -0.99 16.32 2.03
N PHE A 734 0.04 15.94 1.25
CA PHE A 734 0.78 16.89 0.45
C PHE A 734 0.15 17.09 -0.93
N ASP A 735 -0.14 18.33 -1.29
CA ASP A 735 -0.59 18.68 -2.64
C ASP A 735 0.57 18.53 -3.64
N VAL A 736 0.55 17.44 -4.40
CA VAL A 736 1.61 17.07 -5.34
C VAL A 736 1.90 18.15 -6.38
N GLU A 737 0.92 18.99 -6.75
CA GLU A 737 1.11 20.06 -7.72
C GLU A 737 1.91 21.24 -7.17
N LYS A 738 2.24 21.25 -5.86
CA LYS A 738 3.25 22.18 -5.31
C LYS A 738 4.67 21.92 -5.87
N TYR A 739 4.89 20.79 -6.54
CA TYR A 739 6.11 20.50 -7.34
C TYR A 739 6.02 20.96 -8.80
N GLN A 740 5.12 21.89 -9.10
CA GLN A 740 5.07 22.54 -10.40
C GLN A 740 6.32 23.39 -10.67
N PHE A 741 6.97 23.15 -11.82
CA PHE A 741 8.08 23.96 -12.32
C PHE A 741 7.57 25.12 -13.20
N ASP A 742 6.64 24.82 -14.11
CA ASP A 742 6.01 25.79 -14.99
C ASP A 742 4.58 25.36 -15.39
N GLN A 743 3.93 26.08 -16.31
CA GLN A 743 2.54 25.79 -16.70
C GLN A 743 2.35 24.41 -17.36
N SER A 744 3.37 23.90 -18.04
CA SER A 744 3.40 22.60 -18.73
C SER A 744 3.97 21.47 -17.86
N HIS A 745 4.86 21.79 -16.93
CA HIS A 745 5.63 20.80 -16.16
C HIS A 745 5.24 20.83 -14.68
N SER A 746 4.51 19.79 -14.29
CA SER A 746 4.01 19.51 -12.93
C SER A 746 3.67 18.03 -12.87
N PRO A 747 3.66 17.36 -11.70
CA PRO A 747 3.42 15.92 -11.62
C PRO A 747 2.24 15.42 -12.48
N LEU A 748 1.06 16.01 -12.37
CA LEU A 748 -0.10 15.57 -13.15
C LEU A 748 0.02 15.87 -14.66
N ASN A 749 0.56 17.04 -15.03
CA ASN A 749 0.74 17.39 -16.45
C ASN A 749 1.83 16.53 -17.12
N THR A 750 2.90 16.21 -16.41
CA THR A 750 4.01 15.41 -16.91
C THR A 750 3.62 13.94 -17.01
N LEU A 751 2.82 13.41 -16.07
CA LEU A 751 2.16 12.11 -16.22
C LEU A 751 1.37 12.06 -17.53
N LYS A 752 0.55 13.09 -17.81
CA LYS A 752 -0.27 13.17 -19.03
C LYS A 752 0.57 13.29 -20.30
N SER A 753 1.61 14.13 -20.33
CA SER A 753 2.38 14.37 -21.55
C SER A 753 3.21 13.14 -21.97
N LEU A 754 3.77 12.43 -20.99
CA LEU A 754 4.68 11.30 -21.25
C LEU A 754 3.96 9.96 -21.35
N PHE A 755 2.92 9.74 -20.54
CA PHE A 755 2.30 8.42 -20.41
C PHE A 755 0.88 8.34 -20.95
N TYR A 756 0.34 9.38 -21.60
CA TYR A 756 -1.01 9.32 -22.16
C TYR A 756 -1.05 9.75 -23.63
N SER A 757 -1.80 9.00 -24.45
CA SER A 757 -2.10 9.37 -25.84
C SER A 757 -3.42 8.73 -26.29
N GLU A 758 -4.26 9.52 -26.96
CA GLU A 758 -5.47 9.05 -27.67
C GLU A 758 -6.45 8.17 -26.86
N GLY A 759 -6.51 8.31 -25.54
CA GLY A 759 -7.43 7.52 -24.68
C GLY A 759 -6.72 6.45 -23.86
N GLU A 760 -5.47 6.13 -24.18
CA GLU A 760 -4.73 5.03 -23.58
C GLU A 760 -3.49 5.52 -22.81
N TRP A 761 -3.19 4.83 -21.70
CA TRP A 761 -1.93 5.00 -20.99
C TRP A 761 -0.81 4.23 -21.73
N LEU A 762 0.22 4.96 -22.15
CA LEU A 762 1.28 4.50 -23.06
C LEU A 762 2.51 3.92 -22.35
N ASN A 763 3.04 2.83 -22.92
CA ASN A 763 4.37 2.28 -22.63
C ASN A 763 5.46 2.98 -23.49
N LYS A 764 5.78 4.26 -23.24
CA LYS A 764 6.70 4.99 -24.14
C LYS A 764 8.18 4.64 -23.98
N VAL A 765 8.63 4.09 -22.84
CA VAL A 765 10.06 3.81 -22.60
C VAL A 765 10.23 2.50 -21.80
N GLY A 766 10.27 1.37 -22.50
CA GLY A 766 10.73 0.06 -21.96
C GLY A 766 10.25 -0.31 -20.56
N GLY A 767 9.00 -0.75 -20.41
CA GLY A 767 8.42 -1.22 -19.14
C GLY A 767 6.95 -1.62 -19.29
N SER A 768 6.31 -2.07 -18.21
CA SER A 768 4.87 -2.32 -18.14
C SER A 768 4.15 -1.17 -17.42
N VAL A 769 3.23 -0.49 -18.09
CA VAL A 769 2.27 0.45 -17.48
C VAL A 769 1.30 -0.33 -16.60
N ASP A 770 1.24 0.05 -15.33
CA ASP A 770 0.24 -0.44 -14.38
C ASP A 770 -0.92 0.56 -14.31
N GLU A 771 -1.77 0.55 -15.33
CA GLU A 771 -2.93 1.45 -15.47
C GLU A 771 -3.82 1.46 -14.22
N LYS A 772 -3.90 0.32 -13.51
CA LYS A 772 -4.70 0.17 -12.29
C LYS A 772 -4.21 1.09 -11.17
N LYS A 773 -2.88 1.17 -10.98
CA LYS A 773 -2.27 2.08 -10.01
C LYS A 773 -2.44 3.54 -10.41
N ILE A 774 -2.37 3.86 -11.71
CA ILE A 774 -2.62 5.21 -12.19
C ILE A 774 -4.05 5.64 -11.84
N ILE A 775 -5.03 4.79 -12.13
CA ILE A 775 -6.44 5.04 -11.82
C ILE A 775 -6.66 5.22 -10.32
N ILE A 776 -6.13 4.31 -9.48
CA ILE A 776 -6.25 4.42 -8.01
C ILE A 776 -5.63 5.73 -7.52
N SER A 777 -4.38 6.03 -7.90
CA SER A 777 -3.66 7.25 -7.49
C SER A 777 -4.42 8.52 -7.89
N LEU A 778 -4.93 8.61 -9.13
CA LEU A 778 -5.72 9.75 -9.58
C LEU A 778 -7.07 9.85 -8.84
N CYS A 779 -7.71 8.72 -8.53
CA CYS A 779 -8.95 8.71 -7.75
C CYS A 779 -8.73 9.17 -6.31
N ASP A 780 -7.66 8.70 -5.68
CA ASP A 780 -7.25 9.06 -4.33
C ASP A 780 -6.91 10.56 -4.24
N ILE A 781 -6.24 11.12 -5.26
CA ILE A 781 -6.01 12.56 -5.37
C ILE A 781 -7.32 13.32 -5.56
N ALA A 782 -8.17 12.89 -6.50
CA ALA A 782 -9.44 13.56 -6.81
C ALA A 782 -10.39 13.59 -5.59
N ASN A 783 -10.37 12.53 -4.78
CA ASN A 783 -11.23 12.39 -3.60
C ASN A 783 -10.58 12.89 -2.30
N GLY A 784 -9.26 13.08 -2.27
CA GLY A 784 -8.52 13.68 -1.15
C GLY A 784 -8.23 12.72 0.02
N GLY A 785 -7.85 11.48 -0.27
CA GLY A 785 -7.44 10.49 0.73
C GLY A 785 -7.02 9.17 0.06
N SER A 786 -6.54 8.19 0.85
CA SER A 786 -6.18 6.87 0.31
C SER A 786 -7.25 5.81 0.57
N ILE A 787 -7.53 4.96 -0.41
CA ILE A 787 -8.42 3.79 -0.21
C ILE A 787 -7.95 2.86 0.90
N TYR A 788 -6.64 2.75 1.14
CA TYR A 788 -6.06 1.75 2.04
C TYR A 788 -6.33 2.04 3.53
N ASN A 789 -6.82 3.24 3.85
CA ASN A 789 -7.17 3.65 5.21
C ASN A 789 -8.66 3.86 5.45
N LYS A 790 -9.49 3.76 4.41
CA LYS A 790 -10.89 4.19 4.45
C LYS A 790 -11.83 3.25 5.20
N TYR A 791 -11.46 1.98 5.34
CA TYR A 791 -12.39 0.91 5.73
C TYR A 791 -12.16 0.32 7.13
N ALA A 792 -11.28 0.92 7.93
CA ALA A 792 -11.03 0.45 9.29
C ALA A 792 -12.21 0.80 10.21
N PRO A 793 -12.89 -0.17 10.84
CA PRO A 793 -14.00 0.12 11.74
C PRO A 793 -13.52 0.80 13.02
N THR A 794 -14.32 1.75 13.51
CA THR A 794 -14.06 2.48 14.77
C THR A 794 -14.96 1.99 15.91
N LYS A 795 -14.63 2.38 17.14
CA LYS A 795 -15.48 2.13 18.32
C LYS A 795 -16.85 2.77 18.17
N GLU A 796 -16.91 3.97 17.58
CA GLU A 796 -18.16 4.64 17.26
C GLU A 796 -19.00 3.81 16.28
N ASP A 797 -18.37 3.19 15.29
CA ASP A 797 -19.10 2.38 14.30
C ASP A 797 -19.69 1.11 14.93
N LEU A 798 -18.93 0.42 15.81
CA LEU A 798 -19.47 -0.72 16.57
C LEU A 798 -20.67 -0.31 17.43
N ASN A 799 -20.58 0.80 18.15
CA ASN A 799 -21.67 1.28 19.00
C ASN A 799 -22.92 1.65 18.19
N LYS A 800 -22.75 2.25 17.01
CA LYS A 800 -23.88 2.49 16.08
C LYS A 800 -24.55 1.19 15.65
N LEU A 801 -23.78 0.13 15.36
CA LEU A 801 -24.35 -1.18 15.01
C LEU A 801 -25.16 -1.77 16.18
N ILE A 802 -24.68 -1.65 17.41
CA ILE A 802 -25.40 -2.09 18.62
C ILE A 802 -26.73 -1.34 18.78
N GLU A 803 -26.73 -0.02 18.58
CA GLU A 803 -27.94 0.80 18.60
C GLU A 803 -28.94 0.38 17.52
N ILE A 804 -28.46 0.11 16.29
CA ILE A 804 -29.28 -0.36 15.16
C ILE A 804 -29.87 -1.75 15.43
N ALA A 805 -29.10 -2.66 16.01
CA ALA A 805 -29.52 -4.03 16.28
C ALA A 805 -30.63 -4.12 17.34
N THR A 806 -30.65 -3.21 18.32
CA THR A 806 -31.59 -3.24 19.45
C THR A 806 -33.08 -3.32 19.02
N PRO A 807 -33.61 -2.42 18.17
CA PRO A 807 -35.00 -2.52 17.69
C PRO A 807 -35.22 -3.67 16.69
N LEU A 808 -34.17 -4.15 16.02
CA LEU A 808 -34.29 -5.29 15.08
C LEU A 808 -34.50 -6.61 15.82
N LEU A 809 -33.95 -6.76 17.03
CA LEU A 809 -34.17 -7.93 17.89
C LEU A 809 -35.65 -8.15 18.25
N GLU A 810 -36.46 -7.10 18.27
CA GLU A 810 -37.90 -7.21 18.57
C GLU A 810 -38.75 -7.51 17.32
N THR A 811 -38.25 -7.14 16.13
CA THR A 811 -39.04 -7.11 14.90
C THR A 811 -38.61 -8.13 13.85
N ALA A 812 -37.46 -8.78 14.03
CA ALA A 812 -37.01 -9.85 13.16
C ALA A 812 -37.81 -11.15 13.35
N SER A 813 -37.73 -12.05 12.37
CA SER A 813 -38.20 -13.43 12.41
C SER A 813 -37.51 -14.23 13.51
N LYS A 814 -38.03 -15.38 13.91
CA LYS A 814 -37.39 -16.24 14.93
C LYS A 814 -35.94 -16.56 14.56
N THR A 815 -35.71 -16.96 13.31
CA THR A 815 -34.36 -17.24 12.76
C THR A 815 -33.48 -15.98 12.74
N GLY A 816 -34.03 -14.83 12.31
CA GLY A 816 -33.30 -13.56 12.27
C GLY A 816 -32.91 -13.09 13.68
N GLN A 817 -33.82 -13.19 14.65
CA GLN A 817 -33.58 -12.85 16.05
C GLN A 817 -32.50 -13.73 16.68
N GLU A 818 -32.51 -15.04 16.46
CA GLU A 818 -31.50 -15.96 16.99
C GLU A 818 -30.09 -15.57 16.51
N ASN A 819 -29.94 -15.38 15.20
CA ASN A 819 -28.66 -15.00 14.58
C ASN A 819 -28.19 -13.61 15.04
N LEU A 820 -29.09 -12.61 15.05
CA LEU A 820 -28.77 -11.26 15.48
C LEU A 820 -28.42 -11.20 16.97
N LYS A 821 -29.14 -11.95 17.82
CA LYS A 821 -28.92 -11.95 19.26
C LYS A 821 -27.54 -12.48 19.63
N ALA A 822 -27.09 -13.57 18.99
CA ALA A 822 -25.76 -14.11 19.23
C ALA A 822 -24.66 -13.08 18.90
N ALA A 823 -24.75 -12.41 17.75
CA ALA A 823 -23.79 -11.39 17.35
C ALA A 823 -23.86 -10.13 18.25
N TYR A 824 -25.07 -9.71 18.61
CA TYR A 824 -25.31 -8.56 19.51
C TYR A 824 -24.73 -8.79 20.90
N ASP A 825 -24.97 -9.96 21.50
CA ASP A 825 -24.50 -10.27 22.85
C ASP A 825 -22.96 -10.29 22.91
N GLU A 826 -22.26 -10.75 21.87
CA GLU A 826 -20.79 -10.68 21.80
C GLU A 826 -20.30 -9.24 21.58
N ALA A 827 -20.92 -8.48 20.68
CA ALA A 827 -20.56 -7.08 20.44
C ALA A 827 -20.72 -6.20 21.69
N VAL A 828 -21.78 -6.40 22.49
CA VAL A 828 -22.00 -5.67 23.74
C VAL A 828 -20.90 -5.91 24.77
N LYS A 829 -20.25 -7.09 24.77
CA LYS A 829 -19.14 -7.38 25.69
C LYS A 829 -17.89 -6.56 25.39
N VAL A 830 -17.70 -6.18 24.12
CA VAL A 830 -16.49 -5.48 23.63
C VAL A 830 -16.73 -4.00 23.30
N LYS A 831 -17.96 -3.50 23.45
CA LYS A 831 -18.37 -2.12 23.10
C LYS A 831 -17.54 -1.00 23.74
N ASP A 832 -16.95 -1.28 24.90
CA ASP A 832 -16.15 -0.33 25.67
C ASP A 832 -14.67 -0.40 25.31
N LEU A 833 -14.22 -1.43 24.57
CA LEU A 833 -12.85 -1.54 24.08
C LEU A 833 -12.57 -0.44 23.04
N GLU A 834 -11.36 0.11 23.10
CA GLU A 834 -10.87 1.06 22.10
C GLU A 834 -10.44 0.37 20.80
N SER A 835 -10.25 -0.95 20.83
CA SER A 835 -9.64 -1.73 19.76
C SER A 835 -9.90 -3.24 19.92
N GLY A 836 -9.49 -4.05 18.92
CA GLY A 836 -9.52 -5.52 19.00
C GLY A 836 -10.90 -6.17 18.82
N PHE A 837 -11.92 -5.40 18.44
CA PHE A 837 -13.32 -5.85 18.29
C PHE A 837 -13.74 -6.15 16.85
N GLY A 838 -12.78 -6.27 15.92
CA GLY A 838 -13.06 -6.42 14.49
C GLY A 838 -13.96 -7.61 14.15
N LYS A 839 -13.74 -8.75 14.80
CA LYS A 839 -14.57 -9.96 14.62
C LYS A 839 -16.02 -9.72 15.03
N GLU A 840 -16.22 -9.15 16.22
CA GLU A 840 -17.55 -8.86 16.76
C GLU A 840 -18.26 -7.80 15.91
N TYR A 841 -17.54 -6.78 15.43
CA TYR A 841 -18.04 -5.77 14.50
C TYR A 841 -18.59 -6.40 13.22
N TYR A 842 -17.79 -7.20 12.51
CA TYR A 842 -18.22 -7.77 11.23
C TYR A 842 -19.31 -8.83 11.41
N ASN A 843 -19.29 -9.61 12.50
CA ASN A 843 -20.38 -10.53 12.81
C ASN A 843 -21.71 -9.79 13.03
N LEU A 844 -21.70 -8.69 13.79
CA LEU A 844 -22.89 -7.88 14.02
C LEU A 844 -23.36 -7.18 12.73
N TYR A 845 -22.42 -6.61 11.97
CA TYR A 845 -22.69 -6.00 10.67
C TYR A 845 -23.40 -6.99 9.72
N SER A 846 -22.87 -8.21 9.58
CA SER A 846 -23.47 -9.25 8.73
C SER A 846 -24.83 -9.71 9.24
N ALA A 847 -25.01 -9.85 10.55
CA ALA A 847 -26.29 -10.25 11.13
C ALA A 847 -27.39 -9.19 10.93
N ILE A 848 -27.05 -7.90 11.08
CA ILE A 848 -27.97 -6.81 10.75
C ILE A 848 -28.26 -6.81 9.26
N ALA A 849 -27.24 -6.95 8.40
CA ALA A 849 -27.42 -6.94 6.96
C ALA A 849 -28.28 -8.09 6.43
N ALA A 850 -28.31 -9.24 7.12
CA ALA A 850 -29.18 -10.36 6.78
C ALA A 850 -30.66 -10.08 7.06
N ILE A 851 -30.97 -9.15 7.99
CA ILE A 851 -32.33 -8.71 8.31
C ILE A 851 -32.75 -7.54 7.43
N ASP A 852 -31.89 -6.50 7.38
CA ASP A 852 -32.10 -5.30 6.57
C ASP A 852 -30.75 -4.70 6.14
N PRO A 853 -30.27 -4.98 4.92
CA PRO A 853 -28.98 -4.49 4.44
C PRO A 853 -28.92 -2.97 4.33
N SER A 854 -30.06 -2.27 4.24
CA SER A 854 -30.09 -0.80 4.17
C SER A 854 -29.67 -0.14 5.48
N LYS A 855 -29.80 -0.83 6.62
CA LYS A 855 -29.44 -0.28 7.94
C LYS A 855 -27.94 -0.10 8.13
N VAL A 856 -27.14 -0.88 7.42
CA VAL A 856 -25.67 -0.82 7.49
C VAL A 856 -25.04 -0.37 6.17
N SER A 857 -25.87 0.08 5.22
CA SER A 857 -25.43 0.46 3.87
C SER A 857 -24.63 -0.66 3.18
N LYS A 858 -25.03 -1.93 3.36
CA LYS A 858 -24.33 -3.05 2.73
C LYS A 858 -24.44 -2.92 1.21
N PRO A 859 -23.32 -2.85 0.46
CA PRO A 859 -23.38 -2.76 -0.98
C PRO A 859 -23.98 -4.04 -1.59
N ASN A 860 -24.81 -3.91 -2.63
CA ASN A 860 -25.31 -5.08 -3.38
C ASN A 860 -24.30 -5.58 -4.42
N ALA A 861 -23.05 -5.78 -3.97
CA ALA A 861 -21.97 -6.38 -4.75
C ALA A 861 -22.10 -7.91 -4.71
N ARG A 862 -21.96 -8.60 -5.85
CA ARG A 862 -22.11 -10.06 -5.91
C ARG A 862 -20.87 -10.76 -6.47
N MET A 863 -20.29 -11.68 -5.69
CA MET A 863 -19.17 -12.53 -6.09
C MET A 863 -19.65 -13.80 -6.82
N CYS A 864 -20.37 -13.64 -7.92
CA CYS A 864 -21.00 -14.75 -8.66
C CYS A 864 -20.93 -14.57 -10.19
N SER A 865 -21.27 -15.63 -10.94
CA SER A 865 -21.45 -15.54 -12.40
C SER A 865 -22.78 -14.83 -12.75
N ASP A 866 -22.94 -14.39 -14.00
CA ASP A 866 -24.21 -13.82 -14.47
C ASP A 866 -25.37 -14.82 -14.29
N ALA A 867 -25.16 -16.08 -14.67
CA ALA A 867 -26.16 -17.14 -14.52
C ALA A 867 -26.53 -17.42 -13.06
N ASP A 868 -25.61 -17.25 -12.11
CA ASP A 868 -25.92 -17.40 -10.69
C ASP A 868 -26.58 -16.14 -10.11
N SER A 869 -26.24 -14.95 -10.62
CA SER A 869 -26.93 -13.71 -10.27
C SER A 869 -28.40 -13.78 -10.66
N GLU A 870 -28.72 -14.29 -11.86
CA GLU A 870 -30.11 -14.48 -12.30
C GLU A 870 -30.89 -15.43 -11.39
N LYS A 871 -30.25 -16.48 -10.85
CA LYS A 871 -30.89 -17.37 -9.87
C LYS A 871 -31.17 -16.65 -8.55
N ILE A 872 -30.24 -15.83 -8.08
CA ILE A 872 -30.43 -15.03 -6.86
C ILE A 872 -31.58 -14.04 -7.08
N ASP A 873 -31.63 -13.37 -8.24
CA ASP A 873 -32.70 -12.44 -8.58
C ASP A 873 -34.07 -13.13 -8.67
N ALA A 874 -34.13 -14.34 -9.26
CA ALA A 874 -35.35 -15.16 -9.28
C ALA A 874 -35.83 -15.50 -7.85
N VAL A 875 -34.91 -15.84 -6.93
CA VAL A 875 -35.28 -16.07 -5.51
C VAL A 875 -35.81 -14.78 -4.86
N ILE A 876 -35.14 -13.65 -5.07
CA ILE A 876 -35.59 -12.35 -4.56
C ILE A 876 -37.01 -12.03 -5.08
N GLU A 877 -37.28 -12.28 -6.36
CA GLU A 877 -38.59 -12.07 -6.98
C GLU A 877 -39.67 -12.99 -6.38
N LEU A 878 -39.38 -14.28 -6.21
CA LEU A 878 -40.29 -15.22 -5.55
C LEU A 878 -40.66 -14.76 -4.13
N ILE A 879 -39.68 -14.29 -3.36
CA ILE A 879 -39.90 -13.77 -2.00
C ILE A 879 -40.69 -12.45 -2.01
N ASN A 880 -40.41 -11.56 -2.97
CA ASN A 880 -41.17 -10.32 -3.13
C ASN A 880 -42.65 -10.59 -3.41
N ASN A 881 -42.96 -11.65 -4.17
CA ASN A 881 -44.33 -12.05 -4.52
C ASN A 881 -45.10 -12.74 -3.37
N LEU A 882 -44.47 -13.03 -2.23
CA LEU A 882 -45.17 -13.52 -1.04
C LEU A 882 -46.16 -12.46 -0.51
N LYS A 883 -47.29 -12.93 0.02
CA LYS A 883 -48.35 -12.06 0.57
C LYS A 883 -47.85 -11.28 1.78
N GLU A 884 -48.49 -10.14 2.04
CA GLU A 884 -48.24 -9.37 3.27
C GLU A 884 -49.08 -9.87 4.44
N GLU A 885 -50.30 -10.36 4.17
CA GLU A 885 -51.22 -10.89 5.17
C GLU A 885 -51.64 -12.32 4.82
N TYR A 886 -51.75 -13.14 5.86
CA TYR A 886 -52.12 -14.55 5.75
C TYR A 886 -53.27 -14.89 6.71
N THR A 887 -54.12 -15.80 6.26
CA THR A 887 -55.29 -16.31 6.98
C THR A 887 -55.16 -17.81 7.21
N LEU A 888 -56.05 -18.40 8.01
CA LEU A 888 -56.08 -19.85 8.23
C LEU A 888 -56.32 -20.66 6.93
N GLU A 889 -56.96 -20.08 5.91
CA GLU A 889 -57.20 -20.76 4.62
C GLU A 889 -55.90 -20.94 3.83
N ASP A 890 -54.94 -20.02 4.01
CA ASP A 890 -53.64 -20.07 3.32
C ASP A 890 -52.76 -21.24 3.78
N LEU A 891 -53.08 -21.89 4.90
CA LEU A 891 -52.38 -23.10 5.36
C LEU A 891 -52.48 -24.25 4.36
N GLU A 892 -53.57 -24.31 3.59
CA GLU A 892 -53.80 -25.37 2.60
C GLU A 892 -53.18 -25.03 1.23
N ASN A 893 -52.65 -23.81 1.05
CA ASN A 893 -52.12 -23.32 -0.22
C ASN A 893 -50.78 -22.58 -0.02
N LYS A 894 -49.76 -23.33 0.40
CA LYS A 894 -48.40 -22.82 0.69
C LYS A 894 -47.44 -22.88 -0.51
N ASP A 895 -47.94 -23.15 -1.72
CA ASP A 895 -47.12 -23.45 -2.89
C ASP A 895 -46.09 -22.35 -3.18
N ALA A 896 -46.51 -21.07 -3.18
CA ALA A 896 -45.59 -19.94 -3.42
C ALA A 896 -44.50 -19.80 -2.34
N TYR A 897 -44.83 -20.06 -1.07
CA TYR A 897 -43.85 -20.06 0.01
C TYR A 897 -42.88 -21.24 -0.08
N ASN A 898 -43.40 -22.43 -0.36
CA ASN A 898 -42.58 -23.63 -0.53
C ASN A 898 -41.64 -23.49 -1.73
N GLU A 899 -42.12 -22.93 -2.85
CA GLU A 899 -41.33 -22.63 -4.04
C GLU A 899 -40.21 -21.63 -3.73
N ALA A 900 -40.53 -20.51 -3.06
CA ALA A 900 -39.54 -19.52 -2.64
C ALA A 900 -38.49 -20.13 -1.69
N LEU A 901 -38.92 -20.93 -0.71
CA LEU A 901 -38.06 -21.60 0.26
C LEU A 901 -37.16 -22.65 -0.41
N GLU A 902 -37.71 -23.45 -1.31
CA GLU A 902 -36.97 -24.46 -2.08
C GLU A 902 -35.94 -23.78 -2.99
N ALA A 903 -36.32 -22.73 -3.73
CA ALA A 903 -35.41 -21.97 -4.58
C ALA A 903 -34.26 -21.33 -3.77
N TYR A 904 -34.57 -20.73 -2.61
CA TYR A 904 -33.58 -20.20 -1.69
C TYR A 904 -32.62 -21.29 -1.16
N ASN A 905 -33.16 -22.44 -0.76
CA ASN A 905 -32.35 -23.55 -0.24
C ASN A 905 -31.47 -24.21 -1.31
N ASN A 906 -31.91 -24.18 -2.57
CA ASN A 906 -31.20 -24.73 -3.72
C ASN A 906 -30.13 -23.78 -4.31
N LEU A 907 -29.93 -22.59 -3.74
CA LEU A 907 -28.79 -21.74 -4.09
C LEU A 907 -27.49 -22.49 -3.78
N GLY A 908 -26.74 -22.81 -4.83
CA GLY A 908 -25.66 -23.82 -4.77
C GLY A 908 -24.46 -23.48 -3.90
N GLN A 909 -24.21 -22.19 -3.62
CA GLN A 909 -23.16 -21.74 -2.69
C GLN A 909 -23.78 -21.13 -1.45
N THR A 910 -23.24 -21.42 -0.26
CA THR A 910 -23.76 -20.91 1.01
C THR A 910 -23.78 -19.38 1.04
N TYR A 911 -22.74 -18.73 0.53
CA TYR A 911 -22.66 -17.27 0.48
C TYR A 911 -23.56 -16.62 -0.60
N TYR A 912 -24.16 -17.39 -1.52
CA TYR A 912 -25.19 -16.81 -2.40
C TYR A 912 -26.45 -16.42 -1.63
N LYS A 913 -26.71 -17.09 -0.51
CA LYS A 913 -27.84 -16.80 0.36
C LYS A 913 -27.74 -15.42 1.00
N SER A 914 -26.53 -14.90 1.26
CA SER A 914 -26.34 -13.53 1.77
C SER A 914 -26.59 -12.44 0.72
N TYR A 915 -26.73 -12.79 -0.55
CA TYR A 915 -27.12 -11.86 -1.62
C TYR A 915 -28.65 -11.77 -1.82
N VAL A 916 -29.43 -12.62 -1.14
CA VAL A 916 -30.89 -12.54 -1.14
C VAL A 916 -31.32 -11.50 -0.11
N THR A 917 -31.40 -10.24 -0.55
CA THR A 917 -31.55 -9.06 0.32
C THR A 917 -32.89 -8.97 1.06
N ASN A 918 -33.88 -9.77 0.67
CA ASN A 918 -35.22 -9.80 1.25
C ASN A 918 -35.55 -11.13 1.96
N VAL A 919 -34.55 -11.97 2.26
CA VAL A 919 -34.74 -13.28 2.91
C VAL A 919 -35.53 -13.21 4.22
N GLU A 920 -35.43 -12.10 4.94
CA GLU A 920 -36.17 -11.89 6.18
C GLU A 920 -37.70 -11.94 5.98
N LYS A 921 -38.22 -11.53 4.81
CA LYS A 921 -39.64 -11.68 4.46
C LYS A 921 -40.02 -13.16 4.37
N LEU A 922 -39.15 -13.99 3.79
CA LEU A 922 -39.36 -15.44 3.71
C LEU A 922 -39.44 -16.07 5.11
N TYR A 923 -38.51 -15.72 6.01
CA TYR A 923 -38.53 -16.25 7.37
C TYR A 923 -39.75 -15.80 8.17
N LYS A 924 -40.16 -14.53 8.07
CA LYS A 924 -41.39 -14.04 8.69
C LYS A 924 -42.63 -14.77 8.18
N THR A 925 -42.71 -15.04 6.87
CA THR A 925 -43.79 -15.86 6.31
C THR A 925 -43.79 -17.28 6.90
N GLY A 926 -42.61 -17.87 7.10
CA GLY A 926 -42.46 -19.16 7.77
C GLY A 926 -43.00 -19.15 9.21
N ASP A 927 -42.61 -18.14 10.00
CA ASP A 927 -43.11 -17.95 11.38
C ASP A 927 -44.64 -17.80 11.40
N ILE A 928 -45.20 -17.00 10.49
CA ILE A 928 -46.65 -16.82 10.36
C ILE A 928 -47.34 -18.16 10.06
N TYR A 929 -46.77 -19.01 9.20
CA TYR A 929 -47.35 -20.32 8.92
C TYR A 929 -47.32 -21.27 10.11
N GLU A 930 -46.29 -21.20 10.96
CA GLU A 930 -46.22 -21.96 12.22
C GLU A 930 -47.27 -21.46 13.23
N ASP A 931 -47.41 -20.15 13.34
CA ASP A 931 -48.41 -19.49 14.19
C ASP A 931 -49.85 -19.84 13.74
N LEU A 932 -50.11 -19.80 12.43
CA LEU A 932 -51.39 -20.21 11.84
C LEU A 932 -51.67 -21.69 12.11
N GLN A 933 -50.67 -22.57 12.00
CA GLN A 933 -50.84 -24.00 12.29
C GLN A 933 -51.25 -24.21 13.75
N THR A 934 -50.59 -23.50 14.68
CA THR A 934 -50.93 -23.53 16.11
C THR A 934 -52.36 -23.03 16.35
N ALA A 935 -52.77 -21.94 15.72
CA ALA A 935 -54.15 -21.43 15.80
C ALA A 935 -55.18 -22.39 15.17
N LYS A 936 -54.82 -23.09 14.09
CA LYS A 936 -55.67 -24.09 13.44
C LYS A 936 -55.91 -25.29 14.34
N GLU A 937 -54.89 -25.78 15.04
CA GLU A 937 -55.02 -26.87 16.01
C GLU A 937 -55.99 -26.52 17.14
N VAL A 938 -55.90 -25.31 17.69
CA VAL A 938 -56.87 -24.83 18.69
C VAL A 938 -58.26 -24.64 18.09
N SER A 939 -58.36 -24.13 16.86
CA SER A 939 -59.64 -24.01 16.15
C SER A 939 -60.30 -25.38 15.95
N ASN A 940 -59.53 -26.41 15.61
CA ASN A 940 -60.03 -27.78 15.47
C ASN A 940 -60.54 -28.32 16.82
N LEU A 941 -59.79 -28.12 17.92
CA LEU A 941 -60.23 -28.49 19.27
C LEU A 941 -61.55 -27.80 19.66
N ILE A 942 -61.73 -26.52 19.32
CA ILE A 942 -63.00 -25.80 19.53
C ILE A 942 -64.11 -26.41 18.67
N ASN A 943 -63.81 -26.70 17.41
CA ASN A 943 -64.78 -27.23 16.46
C ASN A 943 -65.20 -28.67 16.77
N GLU A 944 -64.36 -29.46 17.41
CA GLU A 944 -64.66 -30.80 17.93
C GLU A 944 -65.63 -30.79 19.13
N LEU A 945 -65.84 -29.64 19.79
CA LEU A 945 -66.88 -29.54 20.82
C LEU A 945 -68.26 -29.84 20.22
N PRO A 946 -69.13 -30.58 20.94
CA PRO A 946 -70.46 -30.92 20.44
C PRO A 946 -71.32 -29.67 20.23
N GLU A 947 -72.26 -29.71 19.28
CA GLU A 947 -73.19 -28.60 19.04
C GLU A 947 -74.01 -28.24 20.28
N LYS A 948 -74.35 -29.24 21.10
CA LYS A 948 -75.04 -29.08 22.37
C LYS A 948 -74.09 -29.39 23.53
N VAL A 949 -73.52 -28.33 24.11
CA VAL A 949 -72.63 -28.42 25.28
C VAL A 949 -73.46 -28.64 26.55
N SER A 950 -72.97 -29.50 27.44
CA SER A 950 -73.54 -29.77 28.77
C SER A 950 -72.43 -30.05 29.80
N LEU A 951 -72.79 -30.27 31.07
CA LEU A 951 -71.82 -30.61 32.13
C LEU A 951 -70.96 -31.84 31.83
N GLU A 952 -71.44 -32.79 31.01
CA GLU A 952 -70.65 -33.96 30.57
C GLU A 952 -69.44 -33.54 29.72
N ASN A 953 -69.46 -32.35 29.11
CA ASN A 953 -68.39 -31.82 28.27
C ASN A 953 -67.42 -30.90 29.01
N LYS A 954 -67.55 -30.76 30.34
CA LYS A 954 -66.75 -29.84 31.17
C LYS A 954 -65.25 -29.96 30.92
N GLU A 955 -64.72 -31.18 30.99
CA GLU A 955 -63.28 -31.42 30.83
C GLU A 955 -62.78 -31.01 29.43
N ALA A 956 -63.56 -31.31 28.39
CA ALA A 956 -63.24 -30.91 27.02
C ALA A 956 -63.21 -29.38 26.86
N VAL A 957 -64.21 -28.67 27.40
CA VAL A 957 -64.27 -27.20 27.36
C VAL A 957 -63.13 -26.57 28.18
N GLU A 958 -62.79 -27.11 29.35
CA GLU A 958 -61.66 -26.64 30.16
C GLU A 958 -60.32 -26.85 29.45
N ASN A 959 -60.15 -27.96 28.72
CA ASN A 959 -58.95 -28.21 27.92
C ASN A 959 -58.84 -27.27 26.73
N VAL A 960 -59.95 -27.03 26.01
CA VAL A 960 -60.02 -26.02 24.95
C VAL A 960 -59.72 -24.63 25.49
N GLN A 961 -60.28 -24.25 26.64
CA GLN A 961 -60.00 -22.97 27.29
C GLN A 961 -58.52 -22.81 27.62
N LYS A 962 -57.87 -23.84 28.20
CA LYS A 962 -56.42 -23.80 28.44
C LYS A 962 -55.62 -23.65 27.15
N ALA A 963 -56.00 -24.34 26.07
CA ALA A 963 -55.33 -24.23 24.78
C ALA A 963 -55.53 -22.84 24.14
N TYR A 964 -56.75 -22.31 24.18
CA TYR A 964 -57.10 -20.99 23.67
C TYR A 964 -56.39 -19.87 24.44
N GLU A 965 -56.32 -19.94 25.77
CA GLU A 965 -55.60 -18.94 26.56
C GLU A 965 -54.09 -18.94 26.29
N LYS A 966 -53.50 -20.10 26.01
CA LYS A 966 -52.09 -20.22 25.63
C LYS A 966 -51.76 -19.55 24.28
N LEU A 967 -52.75 -19.29 23.42
CA LEU A 967 -52.51 -18.63 22.14
C LEU A 967 -52.00 -17.18 22.28
N GLY A 968 -52.31 -16.48 23.38
CA GLY A 968 -51.91 -15.08 23.55
C GLY A 968 -52.36 -14.19 22.38
N GLU A 969 -51.41 -13.55 21.69
CA GLU A 969 -51.65 -12.70 20.51
C GLU A 969 -52.18 -13.49 19.30
N LEU A 970 -51.92 -14.81 19.22
CA LEU A 970 -52.38 -15.66 18.12
C LEU A 970 -53.90 -15.85 18.10
N LYS A 971 -54.61 -15.43 19.16
CA LYS A 971 -56.08 -15.43 19.22
C LYS A 971 -56.71 -14.67 18.04
N LYS A 972 -56.01 -13.69 17.46
CA LYS A 972 -56.47 -12.92 16.28
C LYS A 972 -56.73 -13.79 15.03
N TYR A 973 -56.12 -14.98 14.95
CA TYR A 973 -56.29 -15.89 13.82
C TYR A 973 -57.51 -16.81 13.96
N ILE A 974 -58.17 -16.83 15.13
CA ILE A 974 -59.38 -17.64 15.34
C ILE A 974 -60.56 -16.93 14.68
N SER A 975 -61.29 -17.63 13.81
CA SER A 975 -62.44 -17.06 13.09
C SER A 975 -63.57 -16.66 14.06
N GLY A 976 -64.37 -15.67 13.68
CA GLY A 976 -65.51 -15.19 14.47
C GLY A 976 -66.47 -16.33 14.87
N ASP A 977 -66.86 -17.17 13.92
CA ASP A 977 -67.76 -18.31 14.19
C ASP A 977 -67.16 -19.31 15.20
N THR A 978 -65.86 -19.59 15.09
CA THR A 978 -65.15 -20.49 16.02
C THR A 978 -65.05 -19.84 17.40
N LEU A 979 -64.75 -18.54 17.47
CA LEU A 979 -64.70 -17.77 18.70
C LEU A 979 -66.07 -17.71 19.39
N ASP A 980 -67.15 -17.55 18.64
CA ASP A 980 -68.52 -17.57 19.16
C ASP A 980 -68.88 -18.95 19.71
N LYS A 981 -68.51 -20.03 19.02
CA LYS A 981 -68.69 -21.41 19.51
C LYS A 981 -67.93 -21.64 20.82
N TYR A 982 -66.68 -21.20 20.89
CA TYR A 982 -65.87 -21.26 22.11
C TYR A 982 -66.51 -20.47 23.26
N THR A 983 -66.85 -19.20 23.04
CA THR A 983 -67.41 -18.31 24.05
C THR A 983 -68.74 -18.85 24.59
N LYS A 984 -69.59 -19.37 23.69
CA LYS A 984 -70.84 -20.03 24.06
C LYS A 984 -70.60 -21.30 24.87
N ALA A 985 -69.66 -22.16 24.48
CA ALA A 985 -69.34 -23.38 25.22
C ALA A 985 -68.86 -23.08 26.66
N VAL A 986 -67.97 -22.10 26.81
CA VAL A 986 -67.49 -21.65 28.13
C VAL A 986 -68.63 -21.09 28.98
N MET A 987 -69.49 -20.23 28.40
CA MET A 987 -70.68 -19.70 29.07
C MET A 987 -71.61 -20.83 29.54
N VAL A 988 -71.88 -21.83 28.70
CA VAL A 988 -72.77 -22.95 29.04
C VAL A 988 -72.23 -23.75 30.23
N ILE A 989 -70.94 -24.12 30.23
CA ILE A 989 -70.34 -24.85 31.35
C ILE A 989 -70.34 -24.01 32.64
N LYS A 990 -69.97 -22.73 32.53
CA LYS A 990 -69.92 -21.82 33.68
C LYS A 990 -71.30 -21.64 34.33
N THR A 991 -72.33 -21.43 33.53
CA THR A 991 -73.71 -21.29 34.00
C THR A 991 -74.28 -22.61 34.52
N ALA A 992 -73.99 -23.75 33.88
CA ALA A 992 -74.41 -25.07 34.34
C ALA A 992 -73.79 -25.47 35.69
N LEU A 993 -72.51 -25.16 35.91
CA LEU A 993 -71.85 -25.36 37.21
C LEU A 993 -72.51 -24.53 38.32
N LEU A 994 -72.86 -23.27 38.03
CA LEU A 994 -73.58 -22.44 38.99
C LEU A 994 -75.00 -22.98 39.25
N ALA A 995 -75.69 -23.44 38.20
CA ALA A 995 -76.99 -24.07 38.32
C ALA A 995 -76.95 -25.31 39.23
N GLU A 996 -75.94 -26.17 39.09
CA GLU A 996 -75.72 -27.34 39.96
C GLU A 996 -75.55 -26.94 41.43
N LYS A 997 -74.73 -25.92 41.70
CA LYS A 997 -74.53 -25.38 43.05
C LYS A 997 -75.82 -24.79 43.63
N ILE A 998 -76.60 -24.06 42.84
CA ILE A 998 -77.90 -23.50 43.27
C ILE A 998 -78.91 -24.62 43.51
N ASN A 999 -78.92 -25.65 42.67
CA ASN A 999 -79.80 -26.79 42.83
C ASN A 999 -79.54 -27.52 44.15
N ALA A 1000 -78.28 -27.61 44.57
CA ALA A 1000 -77.86 -28.19 45.84
C ALA A 1000 -78.30 -27.41 47.09
N LEU A 1001 -78.82 -26.18 46.96
CA LEU A 1001 -79.46 -25.48 48.07
C LEU A 1001 -80.63 -26.30 48.61
N CYS A 1002 -80.81 -26.29 49.93
CA CYS A 1002 -81.99 -26.89 50.55
C CYS A 1002 -83.27 -26.16 50.11
N ASP A 1003 -84.43 -26.79 50.34
CA ASP A 1003 -85.72 -26.18 50.02
C ASP A 1003 -85.87 -24.83 50.77
N VAL A 1004 -86.47 -23.82 50.12
CA VAL A 1004 -86.59 -22.45 50.68
C VAL A 1004 -87.25 -22.44 52.07
N GLU A 1005 -88.18 -23.36 52.31
CA GLU A 1005 -88.88 -23.52 53.59
C GLU A 1005 -87.99 -24.06 54.73
N LYS A 1006 -86.89 -24.72 54.38
CA LYS A 1006 -85.90 -25.31 55.31
C LYS A 1006 -84.68 -24.43 55.52
N ILE A 1007 -84.55 -23.33 54.78
CA ILE A 1007 -83.45 -22.39 54.91
C ILE A 1007 -83.40 -21.84 56.33
N THR A 1008 -82.19 -21.79 56.89
CA THR A 1008 -81.91 -21.24 58.21
C THR A 1008 -80.82 -20.17 58.11
N LEU A 1009 -80.55 -19.47 59.22
CA LEU A 1009 -79.44 -18.51 59.26
C LEU A 1009 -78.06 -19.15 59.08
N ASN A 1010 -77.92 -20.47 59.23
CA ASN A 1010 -76.65 -21.16 58.96
C ASN A 1010 -76.35 -21.28 57.46
N ASP A 1011 -77.36 -21.18 56.60
CA ASP A 1011 -77.22 -21.27 55.13
C ASP A 1011 -76.87 -19.92 54.48
N LYS A 1012 -76.85 -18.84 55.29
CA LYS A 1012 -76.64 -17.45 54.85
C LYS A 1012 -75.39 -17.29 53.99
N GLU A 1013 -74.25 -17.79 54.47
CA GLU A 1013 -72.97 -17.64 53.78
C GLU A 1013 -73.00 -18.30 52.39
N THR A 1014 -73.58 -19.51 52.30
CA THR A 1014 -73.74 -20.23 51.03
C THR A 1014 -74.64 -19.46 50.06
N VAL A 1015 -75.79 -18.97 50.51
CA VAL A 1015 -76.73 -18.20 49.66
C VAL A 1015 -76.12 -16.87 49.20
N GLU A 1016 -75.41 -16.17 50.08
CA GLU A 1016 -74.71 -14.92 49.74
C GLU A 1016 -73.55 -15.16 48.77
N ASN A 1017 -72.80 -16.26 48.91
CA ASN A 1017 -71.73 -16.62 47.99
C ASN A 1017 -72.26 -16.99 46.60
N LEU A 1018 -73.32 -17.80 46.52
CA LEU A 1018 -73.96 -18.13 45.23
C LEU A 1018 -74.57 -16.90 44.56
N LYS A 1019 -75.11 -15.96 45.33
CA LYS A 1019 -75.53 -14.65 44.81
C LYS A 1019 -74.37 -13.90 44.20
N LYS A 1020 -73.24 -13.79 44.90
CA LYS A 1020 -72.06 -13.11 44.37
C LYS A 1020 -71.54 -13.79 43.11
N GLU A 1021 -71.52 -15.13 43.08
CA GLU A 1021 -71.16 -15.89 41.87
C GLU A 1021 -72.12 -15.60 40.71
N PHE A 1022 -73.44 -15.51 40.95
CA PHE A 1022 -74.44 -15.13 39.96
C PHE A 1022 -74.27 -13.68 39.46
N GLU A 1023 -74.07 -12.73 40.38
CA GLU A 1023 -73.89 -11.31 40.05
C GLU A 1023 -72.55 -11.04 39.34
N ALA A 1024 -71.55 -11.91 39.54
CA ALA A 1024 -70.27 -11.87 38.83
C ALA A 1024 -70.34 -12.43 37.40
N LEU A 1025 -71.44 -13.10 37.03
CA LEU A 1025 -71.68 -13.49 35.63
C LEU A 1025 -71.93 -12.24 34.76
N THR A 1026 -71.56 -12.31 33.49
CA THR A 1026 -71.89 -11.27 32.50
C THR A 1026 -73.40 -11.21 32.29
N LYS A 1027 -73.88 -10.10 31.71
CA LYS A 1027 -75.32 -9.93 31.45
C LYS A 1027 -75.89 -11.05 30.59
N GLU A 1028 -75.17 -11.46 29.55
CA GLU A 1028 -75.53 -12.58 28.67
C GLU A 1028 -75.52 -13.92 29.40
N GLU A 1029 -74.52 -14.19 30.24
CA GLU A 1029 -74.45 -15.40 31.07
C GLU A 1029 -75.62 -15.47 32.08
N GLN A 1030 -75.97 -14.34 32.70
CA GLN A 1030 -77.11 -14.24 33.63
C GLN A 1030 -78.43 -14.48 32.90
N ASP A 1031 -78.61 -13.89 31.73
CA ASP A 1031 -79.82 -14.03 30.92
C ASP A 1031 -79.95 -15.47 30.39
N TYR A 1032 -78.85 -16.07 29.93
CA TYR A 1032 -78.80 -17.49 29.55
C TYR A 1032 -79.18 -18.41 30.72
N LEU A 1033 -78.64 -18.18 31.92
CA LEU A 1033 -78.98 -18.97 33.10
C LEU A 1033 -80.46 -18.78 33.49
N LYS A 1034 -81.01 -17.57 33.38
CA LYS A 1034 -82.43 -17.28 33.64
C LYS A 1034 -83.36 -17.96 32.64
N GLU A 1035 -83.01 -17.95 31.35
CA GLU A 1035 -83.82 -18.58 30.31
C GLU A 1035 -83.84 -20.11 30.44
N ASN A 1036 -82.70 -20.71 30.81
CA ASN A 1036 -82.55 -22.17 30.83
C ASN A 1036 -82.79 -22.79 32.23
N ASN A 1037 -82.68 -22.00 33.31
CA ASN A 1037 -82.80 -22.47 34.69
C ASN A 1037 -83.59 -21.46 35.57
N ALA A 1038 -84.68 -20.90 35.04
CA ALA A 1038 -85.51 -19.89 35.71
C ALA A 1038 -85.91 -20.28 37.14
N ASP A 1039 -86.31 -21.54 37.34
CA ASP A 1039 -86.73 -22.07 38.64
C ASP A 1039 -85.59 -22.07 39.67
N LEU A 1040 -84.36 -22.34 39.23
CA LEU A 1040 -83.18 -22.32 40.11
C LEU A 1040 -82.77 -20.89 40.44
N VAL A 1041 -82.78 -19.98 39.46
CA VAL A 1041 -82.52 -18.55 39.72
C VAL A 1041 -83.55 -18.00 40.71
N LYS A 1042 -84.83 -18.33 40.51
CA LYS A 1042 -85.90 -17.98 41.45
C LYS A 1042 -85.67 -18.63 42.82
N LYS A 1043 -85.24 -19.89 42.89
CA LYS A 1043 -84.87 -20.56 44.15
C LYS A 1043 -83.76 -19.78 44.89
N LEU A 1044 -82.76 -19.26 44.19
CA LEU A 1044 -81.71 -18.41 44.77
C LEU A 1044 -82.27 -17.07 45.25
N GLU A 1045 -83.14 -16.41 44.50
CA GLU A 1045 -83.80 -15.15 44.90
C GLU A 1045 -84.73 -15.34 46.12
N ASP A 1046 -85.53 -16.40 46.12
CA ASP A 1046 -86.41 -16.77 47.22
C ASP A 1046 -85.61 -17.18 48.47
N ALA A 1047 -84.47 -17.87 48.29
CA ALA A 1047 -83.52 -18.17 49.35
C ALA A 1047 -82.94 -16.89 49.98
N GLN A 1048 -82.58 -15.91 49.17
CA GLN A 1048 -82.13 -14.59 49.68
C GLN A 1048 -83.24 -13.88 50.45
N ALA A 1049 -84.47 -13.91 49.93
CA ALA A 1049 -85.61 -13.31 50.61
C ALA A 1049 -85.95 -14.01 51.93
N ALA A 1050 -85.78 -15.33 51.99
CA ALA A 1050 -85.94 -16.13 53.20
C ALA A 1050 -84.85 -15.80 54.25
N ILE A 1051 -83.58 -15.75 53.87
CA ILE A 1051 -82.48 -15.31 54.75
C ILE A 1051 -82.76 -13.91 55.29
N LYS A 1052 -83.12 -12.95 54.43
CA LYS A 1052 -83.46 -11.58 54.85
C LYS A 1052 -84.62 -11.55 55.85
N LYS A 1053 -85.69 -12.31 55.62
CA LYS A 1053 -86.82 -12.42 56.58
C LYS A 1053 -86.41 -13.05 57.91
N LEU A 1054 -85.55 -14.07 57.89
CA LEU A 1054 -85.03 -14.71 59.10
C LEU A 1054 -84.12 -13.76 59.90
N GLU A 1055 -83.32 -12.95 59.22
CA GLU A 1055 -82.49 -11.90 59.84
C GLU A 1055 -83.35 -10.78 60.46
N GLU A 1056 -84.38 -10.34 59.74
CA GLU A 1056 -85.35 -9.35 60.24
C GLU A 1056 -86.13 -9.89 61.45
N ALA A 1057 -86.52 -11.17 61.43
CA ALA A 1057 -87.20 -11.83 62.54
C ALA A 1057 -86.30 -12.06 63.76
N ALA A 1058 -85.03 -12.43 63.56
CA ALA A 1058 -84.03 -12.55 64.63
C ALA A 1058 -83.71 -11.18 65.26
N ASN A 1059 -83.87 -10.09 64.51
CA ASN A 1059 -83.63 -8.73 64.96
C ASN A 1059 -84.86 -7.99 65.52
N ALA A 1060 -86.06 -8.58 65.44
CA ALA A 1060 -87.29 -7.96 65.92
C ALA A 1060 -87.33 -7.78 67.45
N ILE A 1061 -87.61 -6.55 67.89
CA ILE A 1061 -87.80 -6.19 69.31
C ILE A 1061 -89.27 -6.40 69.69
N LYS A 1062 -89.55 -7.09 70.80
CA LYS A 1062 -90.89 -7.40 71.28
C LYS A 1062 -91.23 -6.67 72.58
N LYS A 1063 -92.52 -6.43 72.80
CA LYS A 1063 -93.01 -5.90 74.09
C LYS A 1063 -92.70 -6.92 75.19
N GLY A 1064 -92.11 -6.46 76.28
CA GLY A 1064 -91.65 -7.28 77.41
C GLY A 1064 -90.15 -7.59 77.39
N ASP A 1065 -89.46 -7.35 76.27
CA ASP A 1065 -88.02 -7.59 76.16
C ASP A 1065 -87.24 -6.79 77.20
N LYS A 1066 -86.30 -7.46 77.87
CA LYS A 1066 -85.37 -6.81 78.80
C LYS A 1066 -84.11 -6.46 78.02
N ILE A 1067 -83.91 -5.16 77.83
CA ILE A 1067 -82.79 -4.64 77.06
C ILE A 1067 -81.81 -3.93 78.00
N LEU A 1068 -80.52 -4.07 77.72
CA LEU A 1068 -79.46 -3.40 78.45
C LEU A 1068 -78.90 -2.29 77.56
N VAL A 1069 -79.01 -1.04 78.02
CA VAL A 1069 -78.43 0.13 77.33
C VAL A 1069 -77.50 0.84 78.31
N GLY A 1070 -76.20 0.82 77.99
CA GLY A 1070 -75.16 1.19 78.93
C GLY A 1070 -75.19 0.32 80.19
N SER A 1071 -75.19 0.96 81.36
CA SER A 1071 -75.30 0.26 82.65
C SER A 1071 -76.75 0.09 83.13
N PHE A 1072 -77.74 0.45 82.33
CA PHE A 1072 -79.15 0.50 82.75
C PHE A 1072 -80.00 -0.54 82.02
N ARG A 1073 -80.86 -1.20 82.79
CA ARG A 1073 -81.78 -2.22 82.33
C ARG A 1073 -83.14 -1.58 82.11
N TYR A 1074 -83.70 -1.84 80.94
CA TYR A 1074 -85.01 -1.38 80.55
C TYR A 1074 -85.86 -2.58 80.14
N GLN A 1075 -87.17 -2.45 80.29
CA GLN A 1075 -88.12 -3.38 79.73
C GLN A 1075 -88.96 -2.65 78.70
N VAL A 1076 -89.05 -3.21 77.50
CA VAL A 1076 -89.86 -2.65 76.42
C VAL A 1076 -91.34 -2.74 76.80
N THR A 1077 -92.03 -1.62 76.86
CA THR A 1077 -93.45 -1.52 77.21
C THR A 1077 -94.34 -1.29 75.99
N ASN A 1078 -93.79 -0.71 74.92
CA ASN A 1078 -94.45 -0.55 73.64
C ASN A 1078 -93.41 -0.57 72.49
N VAL A 1079 -93.72 -1.29 71.41
CA VAL A 1079 -92.88 -1.41 70.21
C VAL A 1079 -93.47 -0.66 69.00
N SER A 1080 -94.49 0.17 69.18
CA SER A 1080 -95.08 0.96 68.10
C SER A 1080 -94.04 1.87 67.43
N THR A 1081 -94.04 1.94 66.10
CA THR A 1081 -93.12 2.80 65.33
C THR A 1081 -93.30 4.29 65.65
N LYS A 1082 -94.51 4.72 66.04
CA LYS A 1082 -94.83 6.12 66.38
C LYS A 1082 -94.69 6.42 67.88
N ASN A 1083 -94.69 5.40 68.73
CA ASN A 1083 -94.67 5.57 70.20
C ASN A 1083 -94.01 4.36 70.90
N ALA A 1084 -92.75 4.12 70.58
CA ALA A 1084 -91.97 3.08 71.25
C ALA A 1084 -91.60 3.55 72.65
N THR A 1085 -91.95 2.76 73.66
CA THR A 1085 -91.71 3.09 75.07
C THR A 1085 -91.05 1.94 75.79
N VAL A 1086 -90.27 2.28 76.79
CA VAL A 1086 -89.68 1.36 77.76
C VAL A 1086 -89.97 1.86 79.16
N LYS A 1087 -89.90 0.95 80.13
CA LYS A 1087 -89.77 1.28 81.54
C LYS A 1087 -88.37 0.95 82.03
N PHE A 1088 -87.80 1.83 82.84
CA PHE A 1088 -86.56 1.58 83.54
C PHE A 1088 -86.79 0.53 84.64
N ILE A 1089 -86.05 -0.57 84.62
CA ILE A 1089 -86.24 -1.68 85.57
C ILE A 1089 -85.05 -1.86 86.53
N GLY A 1090 -84.03 -1.00 86.43
CA GLY A 1090 -82.88 -0.97 87.34
C GLY A 1090 -81.57 -0.79 86.59
N ALA A 1091 -80.46 -0.93 87.30
CA ALA A 1091 -79.12 -0.91 86.72
C ALA A 1091 -78.46 -2.29 86.76
N LYS A 1092 -77.35 -2.45 86.06
CA LYS A 1092 -76.53 -3.68 86.05
C LYS A 1092 -76.02 -4.03 87.45
N THR A 1093 -75.69 -3.02 88.25
CA THR A 1093 -75.16 -3.10 89.62
C THR A 1093 -75.92 -2.16 90.56
N THR A 1094 -76.04 -2.54 91.84
CA THR A 1094 -76.69 -1.74 92.89
C THR A 1094 -75.73 -0.76 93.59
N ALA A 1095 -74.43 -0.80 93.25
CA ALA A 1095 -73.38 0.02 93.88
C ALA A 1095 -73.26 1.44 93.31
N LEU A 1096 -74.18 1.87 92.44
CA LEU A 1096 -74.14 3.18 91.80
C LEU A 1096 -74.41 4.29 92.81
N THR A 1097 -73.58 5.33 92.78
CA THR A 1097 -73.77 6.53 93.60
C THR A 1097 -74.66 7.57 92.95
N ASN A 1098 -74.82 7.56 91.62
CA ASN A 1098 -75.70 8.46 90.89
C ASN A 1098 -76.37 7.70 89.76
N ILE A 1099 -77.67 7.94 89.52
CA ILE A 1099 -78.40 7.36 88.40
C ILE A 1099 -79.04 8.50 87.60
N THR A 1100 -78.81 8.51 86.29
CA THR A 1100 -79.52 9.37 85.35
C THR A 1100 -80.36 8.49 84.45
N ILE A 1101 -81.68 8.54 84.65
CA ILE A 1101 -82.64 7.86 83.80
C ILE A 1101 -82.93 8.82 82.64
N PRO A 1102 -82.49 8.52 81.41
CA PRO A 1102 -82.66 9.43 80.29
C PRO A 1102 -84.13 9.50 79.85
N ALA A 1103 -84.53 10.59 79.19
CA ALA A 1103 -85.88 10.72 78.64
C ALA A 1103 -86.16 9.69 77.51
N ALA A 1104 -85.12 9.23 76.81
CA ALA A 1104 -85.20 8.19 75.80
C ALA A 1104 -83.88 7.41 75.70
N ILE A 1105 -83.94 6.19 75.19
CA ILE A 1105 -82.78 5.34 74.88
C ILE A 1105 -82.84 4.86 73.42
N LYS A 1106 -81.70 4.49 72.84
CA LYS A 1106 -81.62 3.83 71.53
C LYS A 1106 -81.18 2.38 71.70
N TYR A 1107 -81.83 1.45 71.00
CA TYR A 1107 -81.49 0.02 70.97
C TYR A 1107 -81.93 -0.61 69.64
N LYS A 1108 -81.02 -1.33 68.96
CA LYS A 1108 -81.21 -1.91 67.60
C LYS A 1108 -81.91 -0.92 66.64
N ASP A 1109 -81.27 0.23 66.45
CA ASP A 1109 -81.72 1.35 65.58
C ASP A 1109 -83.09 1.98 65.89
N LYS A 1110 -83.72 1.57 67.00
CA LYS A 1110 -85.00 2.12 67.46
C LYS A 1110 -84.83 2.97 68.71
N THR A 1111 -85.50 4.12 68.73
CA THR A 1111 -85.53 5.03 69.88
C THR A 1111 -86.75 4.73 70.74
N PHE A 1112 -86.56 4.41 72.02
CA PHE A 1112 -87.62 4.17 73.00
C PHE A 1112 -87.67 5.32 74.01
N LYS A 1113 -88.83 5.91 74.22
CA LYS A 1113 -89.04 6.85 75.33
C LYS A 1113 -89.06 6.08 76.65
N VAL A 1114 -88.35 6.58 77.66
CA VAL A 1114 -88.42 6.01 79.00
C VAL A 1114 -89.59 6.68 79.70
N THR A 1115 -90.71 5.96 79.81
CA THR A 1115 -91.97 6.54 80.31
C THR A 1115 -92.31 6.13 81.73
N GLU A 1116 -91.67 5.09 82.24
CA GLU A 1116 -91.95 4.59 83.59
C GLU A 1116 -90.67 4.12 84.27
N ILE A 1117 -90.68 4.17 85.59
CA ILE A 1117 -89.70 3.52 86.46
C ILE A 1117 -90.44 2.39 87.14
N ALA A 1118 -89.98 1.15 86.97
CA ALA A 1118 -90.71 -0.01 87.46
C ALA A 1118 -90.66 -0.17 88.99
N ASP A 1119 -91.60 -0.95 89.51
CA ASP A 1119 -91.65 -1.34 90.92
C ASP A 1119 -90.31 -1.93 91.37
N ALA A 1120 -89.85 -1.48 92.54
CA ALA A 1120 -88.59 -1.91 93.16
C ALA A 1120 -87.33 -1.80 92.27
N SER A 1121 -87.35 -1.04 91.17
CA SER A 1121 -86.26 -0.97 90.18
C SER A 1121 -84.88 -0.59 90.74
N CYS A 1122 -84.84 0.31 91.72
CA CYS A 1122 -83.63 0.71 92.47
C CYS A 1122 -83.70 0.32 93.95
N LYS A 1123 -84.53 -0.66 94.32
CA LYS A 1123 -84.67 -1.09 95.73
C LYS A 1123 -83.31 -1.54 96.30
N ASN A 1124 -82.98 -1.07 97.51
CA ASN A 1124 -81.72 -1.32 98.22
C ASN A 1124 -80.45 -0.77 97.54
N TYR A 1125 -80.55 0.26 96.70
CA TYR A 1125 -79.37 0.93 96.15
C TYR A 1125 -78.79 1.86 97.21
N GLY A 1126 -78.23 1.26 98.28
CA GLY A 1126 -77.82 1.96 99.49
C GLY A 1126 -76.72 3.01 99.27
N LYS A 1127 -75.97 2.93 98.16
CA LYS A 1127 -74.94 3.91 97.81
C LYS A 1127 -75.46 5.08 96.96
N LEU A 1128 -76.69 4.99 96.44
CA LEU A 1128 -77.26 6.00 95.55
C LEU A 1128 -77.46 7.30 96.33
N LYS A 1129 -76.82 8.38 95.86
CA LYS A 1129 -76.83 9.73 96.44
C LYS A 1129 -77.71 10.70 95.67
N SER A 1130 -77.74 10.58 94.36
CA SER A 1130 -78.58 11.43 93.51
C SER A 1130 -79.27 10.61 92.41
N ILE A 1131 -80.46 11.07 92.02
CA ILE A 1131 -81.16 10.56 90.85
C ILE A 1131 -81.68 11.69 89.98
N VAL A 1132 -81.44 11.57 88.68
CA VAL A 1132 -82.01 12.45 87.66
C VAL A 1132 -83.01 11.64 86.86
N ILE A 1133 -84.26 12.10 86.82
CA ILE A 1133 -85.36 11.43 86.13
C ILE A 1133 -85.66 12.17 84.82
N GLY A 1134 -85.65 11.42 83.72
CA GLY A 1134 -85.90 11.95 82.39
C GLY A 1134 -87.33 12.47 82.22
N THR A 1135 -87.48 13.50 81.39
CA THR A 1135 -88.72 14.27 81.23
C THR A 1135 -89.92 13.48 80.72
N ASN A 1136 -89.71 12.32 80.08
CA ASN A 1136 -90.80 11.48 79.58
C ASN A 1136 -91.37 10.52 80.64
N VAL A 1137 -90.75 10.40 81.82
CA VAL A 1137 -91.20 9.51 82.88
C VAL A 1137 -92.45 10.08 83.53
N THR A 1138 -93.59 9.42 83.37
CA THR A 1138 -94.88 9.83 83.96
C THR A 1138 -95.25 8.99 85.18
N THR A 1139 -94.63 7.82 85.36
CA THR A 1139 -94.99 6.86 86.41
C THR A 1139 -93.76 6.35 87.14
N ILE A 1140 -93.77 6.41 88.47
CA ILE A 1140 -92.75 5.81 89.33
C ILE A 1140 -93.40 4.68 90.13
N GLY A 1141 -92.88 3.47 89.95
CA GLY A 1141 -93.41 2.25 90.53
C GLY A 1141 -93.27 2.18 92.04
N LYS A 1142 -94.11 1.34 92.65
CA LYS A 1142 -94.14 1.12 94.09
C LYS A 1142 -92.75 0.68 94.57
N ASN A 1143 -92.26 1.32 95.63
CA ASN A 1143 -90.97 1.02 96.24
C ASN A 1143 -89.76 1.15 95.28
N ALA A 1144 -89.87 1.88 94.16
CA ALA A 1144 -88.79 2.00 93.18
C ALA A 1144 -87.44 2.42 93.80
N PHE A 1145 -87.45 3.32 94.80
CA PHE A 1145 -86.26 3.79 95.52
C PHE A 1145 -86.23 3.38 96.99
N TYR A 1146 -86.96 2.32 97.35
CA TYR A 1146 -87.04 1.86 98.73
C TYR A 1146 -85.66 1.42 99.25
N ALA A 1147 -85.30 1.87 100.45
CA ALA A 1147 -84.02 1.61 101.11
C ALA A 1147 -82.76 2.13 100.38
N CYS A 1148 -82.89 3.16 99.53
CA CYS A 1148 -81.77 3.97 99.04
C CYS A 1148 -81.31 4.96 100.12
N LYS A 1149 -80.68 4.47 101.20
CA LYS A 1149 -80.40 5.24 102.44
C LYS A 1149 -79.61 6.53 102.25
N ASN A 1150 -78.82 6.63 101.17
CA ASN A 1150 -77.96 7.78 100.91
C ASN A 1150 -78.57 8.78 99.92
N LEU A 1151 -79.79 8.52 99.40
CA LEU A 1151 -80.45 9.38 98.42
C LEU A 1151 -81.09 10.55 99.15
N THR A 1152 -80.52 11.74 98.97
CA THR A 1152 -80.95 13.01 99.61
C THR A 1152 -81.62 13.94 98.63
#